data_AF-A0A6J1A813-F1
#
_entry.id   AF-A0A6J1A813-F1
#
_cell.length_a   1.000
_cell.length_b   1.000
_cell.length_c   1.000
_cell.angle_alpha   90.00
_cell.angle_beta   90.00
_cell.angle_gamma   90.00
#
_symmetry.space_group_name_H-M   'P 1'
#
loop_
_entity.id
_entity.type
_entity.pdbx_description
1 polymer ?
#
loop_
_entity_poly.entity_id
_entity_poly.type
_entity_poly.pdbx_seq_one_letter_code
_entity_poly.pdbx_strand_id
1 'polypeptide(L)'
;MYIPKIVGLFMPPSVEYLISVLSVLKCGEAFLPLDPSWPRDRILSIVDSSNAALVIACGSSFGKSGCEPLDQSHWLLECGSCPVLCFSLEESSEQNNIESSFGWPCENERKRLFCYLMYTSGSTGKPKGVCGTEQGLLNRFLWMQELYPMHGEELLLFKTSISFVDHLQEFLAASLTACTLVVPPFTELRQNVLSIIEFLQAYSINRLTAVPSLMRAILPAMQSQHDNLISSSLRLLVLSGEVLPLALWNMLSSLLPKTSVLNLYGSTEVSGDCMYFDCKRLPSILEMQTLTTVPIGLPISKCSIVLNGENSNPNEGEIYVRGLCVSIGYFSENAIIPLNNAKLHQNSLCKCSMEECGSQVYFRTGDFAHQLPSGDLVFLGRKDRTVKVNGQRIALEEVENTLRGHNDVIDAAVISHKDQGEDALIVAFILLREKEEFGEMFKMSIRNWMISKLPTAMVPTRFVFVKSLPMSASGKVDYTVLVESILSKNHVQDEISNIGPSNLMPVIKKAFCEALMVEDVSDDDDFFVIGGNSIAAAHVSHNLGIDMRLLYTFPTPAKLLITLVEKKGSKNKNFGINDNAELIIQPDKRNAYSSLESETPDRLGSKLQRTLSWTLYERNDDQAVRSKRLKVDSNKYNILDPVHLFNGYPWNSASIPKSCSFSRCNQVMLAGENEVNDTWQVTQSVEVPRTRTGYMQELWKVHMESCVDASPLIVFKDSDIYLFVGSHSHKFVCVNAQSGSIQWETRLQGRVEGSATIVGDFSQVVVGCYDGNLYFLEFLNGNICWTFHTSGEVKCQPIMDKHRGLIWCGSHDHNLYALDYRNRCCVCKLPCGGSIFGSPAIDEVHYALYVASTSGRVTAISIKELPFCTLWSYELEVPVFGSLSISPRHGYVICCLVDGHVVALDSSGSIVWKRRTGGPIFAGACISYALPLQEKGELLWEINVGDPITASAYVDENLQLISNPTISVDRLVCVCTSSGSILLLRISLDEGKGSYKRKYTVQEFVRLKLEGDLFSSPVMMGGRIFVGCRDDYLHCIAVEIQESVE
;
A
#
# COMPACT_ATOMS: atom_id res chain seq x y z
N MET A 1 17.67 -37.48 24.88
CA MET A 1 17.56 -36.08 24.39
C MET A 1 16.94 -35.25 25.49
N TYR A 2 17.14 -33.93 25.50
CA TYR A 2 16.45 -32.99 26.41
C TYR A 2 15.44 -32.14 25.62
N ILE A 3 14.41 -31.66 26.32
CA ILE A 3 13.55 -30.58 25.81
C ILE A 3 14.39 -29.29 25.87
N PRO A 4 14.66 -28.63 24.73
CA PRO A 4 15.35 -27.34 24.72
C PRO A 4 14.43 -26.24 25.26
N LYS A 5 15.01 -25.11 25.68
CA LYS A 5 14.26 -23.87 25.80
C LYS A 5 13.84 -23.36 24.42
N ILE A 6 12.77 -22.60 24.39
CA ILE A 6 12.29 -21.92 23.18
C ILE A 6 12.72 -20.45 23.23
N VAL A 7 13.32 -19.96 22.16
CA VAL A 7 13.73 -18.56 21.98
C VAL A 7 12.97 -17.96 20.80
N GLY A 8 12.12 -16.98 21.06
CA GLY A 8 11.40 -16.23 20.02
C GLY A 8 12.35 -15.36 19.20
N LEU A 9 12.12 -15.23 17.89
CA LEU A 9 12.87 -14.37 16.99
C LEU A 9 11.91 -13.40 16.30
N PHE A 10 11.84 -12.17 16.79
CA PHE A 10 10.94 -11.11 16.33
C PHE A 10 11.67 -10.12 15.41
N MET A 11 11.82 -10.51 14.14
CA MET A 11 12.46 -9.72 13.08
C MET A 11 12.16 -10.32 11.69
N PRO A 12 12.19 -9.54 10.59
CA PRO A 12 12.03 -10.06 9.23
C PRO A 12 13.29 -10.84 8.76
N PRO A 13 13.22 -11.55 7.61
CA PRO A 13 14.39 -11.98 6.86
C PRO A 13 15.45 -10.87 6.76
N SER A 14 16.62 -11.16 7.33
CA SER A 14 17.72 -10.21 7.57
C SER A 14 19.01 -11.00 7.88
N VAL A 15 20.17 -10.35 7.89
CA VAL A 15 21.42 -10.99 8.33
C VAL A 15 21.35 -11.27 9.85
N GLU A 16 20.75 -10.36 10.60
CA GLU A 16 20.49 -10.44 12.03
C GLU A 16 19.61 -11.64 12.39
N TYR A 17 18.61 -11.97 11.58
CA TYR A 17 17.81 -13.19 11.74
C TYR A 17 18.67 -14.45 11.63
N LEU A 18 19.55 -14.51 10.63
CA LEU A 18 20.45 -15.66 10.42
C LEU A 18 21.44 -15.81 11.58
N ILE A 19 22.05 -14.70 12.03
CA ILE A 19 22.92 -14.67 13.22
C ILE A 19 22.15 -15.14 14.46
N SER A 20 20.91 -14.69 14.65
CA SER A 20 20.07 -15.07 15.79
C SER A 20 19.71 -16.56 15.79
N VAL A 21 19.27 -17.11 14.64
CA VAL A 21 19.00 -18.55 14.48
C VAL A 21 20.26 -19.36 14.78
N LEU A 22 21.39 -19.02 14.17
CA LEU A 22 22.66 -19.74 14.39
C LEU A 22 23.13 -19.64 15.85
N SER A 23 22.90 -18.52 16.53
CA SER A 23 23.26 -18.34 17.94
C SER A 23 22.39 -19.19 18.87
N VAL A 24 21.06 -19.22 18.68
CA VAL A 24 20.16 -20.11 19.42
C VAL A 24 20.53 -21.58 19.18
N LEU A 25 20.86 -21.94 17.92
CA LEU A 25 21.29 -23.29 17.57
C LEU A 25 22.65 -23.65 18.20
N LYS A 26 23.61 -22.72 18.31
CA LYS A 26 24.87 -22.91 19.07
C LYS A 26 24.64 -23.13 20.56
N CYS A 27 23.69 -22.42 21.18
CA CYS A 27 23.37 -22.57 22.61
C CYS A 27 22.72 -23.92 22.98
N GLY A 28 22.34 -24.76 22.01
CA GLY A 28 21.64 -26.03 22.24
C GLY A 28 20.12 -25.90 22.35
N GLU A 29 19.59 -24.67 22.30
CA GLU A 29 18.17 -24.40 22.46
C GLU A 29 17.43 -24.46 21.10
N ALA A 30 16.14 -24.14 21.06
CA ALA A 30 15.31 -24.14 19.85
C ALA A 30 14.76 -22.74 19.57
N PHE A 31 14.70 -22.35 18.30
CA PHE A 31 14.17 -21.04 17.91
C PHE A 31 12.70 -21.11 17.47
N LEU A 32 12.00 -19.99 17.63
CA LEU A 32 10.59 -19.79 17.26
C LEU A 32 10.50 -18.51 16.42
N PRO A 33 10.27 -18.59 15.09
CA PRO A 33 10.05 -17.39 14.29
C PRO A 33 8.75 -16.69 14.70
N LEU A 34 8.84 -15.38 14.95
CA LEU A 34 7.72 -14.49 15.23
C LEU A 34 7.67 -13.43 14.12
N ASP A 35 6.91 -13.68 13.06
CA ASP A 35 6.81 -12.78 11.91
C ASP A 35 6.22 -11.43 12.36
N PRO A 36 6.95 -10.29 12.19
CA PRO A 36 6.47 -8.99 12.69
C PRO A 36 5.18 -8.48 12.07
N SER A 37 4.66 -9.12 11.01
CA SER A 37 3.37 -8.79 10.40
C SER A 37 2.17 -9.54 10.98
N TRP A 38 2.37 -10.43 11.95
CA TRP A 38 1.26 -11.06 12.68
C TRP A 38 0.59 -10.05 13.65
N PRO A 39 -0.73 -10.14 13.91
CA PRO A 39 -1.38 -9.30 14.91
C PRO A 39 -0.77 -9.46 16.30
N ARG A 40 -0.68 -8.36 17.08
CA ARG A 40 -0.12 -8.33 18.45
C ARG A 40 -0.66 -9.46 19.32
N ASP A 41 -1.98 -9.62 19.40
CA ASP A 41 -2.67 -10.69 20.15
C ASP A 41 -2.16 -12.09 19.79
N ARG A 42 -1.86 -12.34 18.50
CA ARG A 42 -1.38 -13.63 18.00
C ARG A 42 0.07 -13.87 18.40
N ILE A 43 0.93 -12.86 18.33
CA ILE A 43 2.33 -12.96 18.77
C ILE A 43 2.38 -13.22 20.28
N LEU A 44 1.62 -12.45 21.07
CA LEU A 44 1.51 -12.64 22.52
C LEU A 44 1.02 -14.06 22.88
N SER A 45 -0.08 -14.50 22.28
CA SER A 45 -0.62 -15.85 22.50
C SER A 45 0.36 -16.96 22.09
N ILE A 46 1.21 -16.74 21.09
CA ILE A 46 2.28 -17.67 20.68
C ILE A 46 3.45 -17.65 21.69
N VAL A 47 3.88 -16.48 22.14
CA VAL A 47 4.94 -16.33 23.18
C VAL A 47 4.52 -17.00 24.50
N ASP A 48 3.29 -16.72 24.97
CA ASP A 48 2.76 -17.32 26.20
C ASP A 48 2.59 -18.84 26.07
N SER A 49 1.98 -19.33 24.97
CA SER A 49 1.72 -20.77 24.78
C SER A 49 2.96 -21.61 24.48
N SER A 50 4.02 -21.00 23.97
CA SER A 50 5.33 -21.63 23.77
C SER A 50 6.22 -21.58 25.03
N ASN A 51 5.86 -20.79 26.05
CA ASN A 51 6.70 -20.52 27.22
C ASN A 51 8.12 -20.08 26.80
N ALA A 52 8.19 -19.08 25.91
CA ALA A 52 9.46 -18.59 25.37
C ALA A 52 10.36 -18.00 26.47
N ALA A 53 11.55 -18.57 26.63
CA ALA A 53 12.49 -18.19 27.69
C ALA A 53 13.23 -16.87 27.42
N LEU A 54 13.19 -16.40 26.17
CA LEU A 54 13.76 -15.16 25.66
C LEU A 54 13.10 -14.84 24.31
N VAL A 55 12.92 -13.56 23.98
CA VAL A 55 12.67 -13.11 22.60
C VAL A 55 13.86 -12.26 22.15
N ILE A 56 14.48 -12.60 21.02
CA ILE A 56 15.49 -11.76 20.36
C ILE A 56 14.78 -10.93 19.29
N ALA A 57 15.02 -9.61 19.30
CA ALA A 57 14.45 -8.65 18.37
C ALA A 57 15.54 -7.77 17.75
N CYS A 58 15.32 -7.23 16.54
CA CYS A 58 16.35 -6.48 15.82
C CYS A 58 16.45 -5.02 16.32
N GLY A 59 17.64 -4.62 16.80
CA GLY A 59 17.89 -3.30 17.38
C GLY A 59 18.19 -2.19 16.35
N SER A 60 18.65 -2.54 15.15
CA SER A 60 19.07 -1.59 14.10
C SER A 60 18.58 -2.02 12.72
N SER A 61 17.97 -1.12 11.95
CA SER A 61 17.53 -1.43 10.59
C SER A 61 18.68 -1.35 9.58
N PHE A 62 19.37 -2.48 9.37
CA PHE A 62 20.34 -2.61 8.29
C PHE A 62 19.62 -2.49 6.93
N GLY A 63 19.71 -1.30 6.31
CA GLY A 63 19.11 -1.03 5.00
C GLY A 63 17.66 -0.51 4.99
N LYS A 64 17.40 0.63 5.65
CA LYS A 64 16.27 1.57 5.42
C LYS A 64 14.81 1.09 5.55
N SER A 65 14.48 -0.20 5.57
CA SER A 65 13.07 -0.64 5.63
C SER A 65 12.88 -2.09 6.13
N GLY A 66 12.42 -2.30 7.36
CA GLY A 66 12.03 -3.64 7.84
C GLY A 66 11.69 -3.78 9.32
N CYS A 67 12.36 -3.02 10.19
CA CYS A 67 12.04 -2.90 11.61
C CYS A 67 12.16 -1.43 12.02
N GLU A 68 11.18 -0.92 12.77
CA GLU A 68 11.48 0.19 13.67
C GLU A 68 12.48 -0.33 14.72
N PRO A 69 13.53 0.43 15.09
CA PRO A 69 14.34 0.08 16.24
C PRO A 69 13.45 0.04 17.49
N LEU A 70 13.65 -0.96 18.35
CA LEU A 70 12.83 -1.12 19.56
C LEU A 70 13.22 -0.06 20.61
N ASP A 71 12.64 1.13 20.46
CA ASP A 71 12.60 2.13 21.53
C ASP A 71 11.87 1.57 22.77
N GLN A 72 12.14 2.15 23.94
CA GLN A 72 11.71 1.65 25.26
C GLN A 72 10.17 1.57 25.42
N SER A 73 9.42 2.24 24.55
CA SER A 73 7.96 2.23 24.47
C SER A 73 7.37 1.16 23.52
N HIS A 74 8.19 0.29 22.91
CA HIS A 74 7.68 -0.77 22.05
C HIS A 74 6.97 -1.85 22.88
N TRP A 75 5.72 -2.17 22.54
CA TRP A 75 4.80 -3.05 23.30
C TRP A 75 5.34 -4.45 23.66
N LEU A 76 6.35 -4.93 22.92
CA LEU A 76 7.02 -6.21 23.19
C LEU A 76 7.94 -6.12 24.41
N LEU A 77 8.58 -4.96 24.65
CA LEU A 77 9.41 -4.70 25.84
C LEU A 77 8.56 -4.52 27.10
N GLU A 78 7.37 -3.92 26.96
CA GLU A 78 6.38 -3.80 28.04
C GLU A 78 5.77 -5.16 28.44
N CYS A 79 5.91 -6.19 27.61
CA CYS A 79 5.28 -7.49 27.81
C CYS A 79 6.06 -8.36 28.80
N GLY A 80 5.81 -8.15 30.09
CA GLY A 80 6.44 -8.86 31.20
C GLY A 80 6.27 -10.40 31.26
N SER A 81 5.67 -11.04 30.25
CA SER A 81 5.65 -12.51 30.11
C SER A 81 7.05 -13.11 29.88
N CYS A 82 7.93 -12.42 29.15
CA CYS A 82 9.25 -12.93 28.78
C CYS A 82 10.29 -11.80 28.66
N PRO A 83 11.59 -12.07 28.92
CA PRO A 83 12.64 -11.10 28.65
C PRO A 83 12.84 -10.91 27.14
N VAL A 84 13.18 -9.69 26.72
CA VAL A 84 13.50 -9.34 25.34
C VAL A 84 14.96 -8.87 25.24
N LEU A 85 15.69 -9.37 24.25
CA LEU A 85 17.04 -8.93 23.89
C LEU A 85 16.99 -8.23 22.54
N CYS A 86 17.32 -6.95 22.52
CA CYS A 86 17.57 -6.24 21.27
C CYS A 86 18.98 -6.57 20.78
N PHE A 87 19.14 -6.85 19.49
CA PHE A 87 20.43 -7.18 18.86
C PHE A 87 20.67 -6.30 17.63
N SER A 88 21.76 -5.54 17.64
CA SER A 88 22.29 -4.79 16.49
C SER A 88 23.63 -5.35 16.04
N LEU A 89 23.87 -5.38 14.73
CA LEU A 89 25.18 -5.68 14.18
C LEU A 89 26.18 -4.52 14.39
N GLU A 90 25.71 -3.27 14.38
CA GLU A 90 26.53 -2.06 14.46
C GLU A 90 27.11 -1.85 15.87
N GLU A 91 26.30 -2.09 16.91
CA GLU A 91 26.71 -2.04 18.32
C GLU A 91 27.75 -3.12 18.69
N SER A 92 27.83 -4.22 17.91
CA SER A 92 28.76 -5.33 18.17
C SER A 92 30.24 -5.02 17.87
N SER A 93 30.54 -3.78 17.44
CA SER A 93 31.88 -3.32 17.07
C SER A 93 32.82 -3.03 18.26
N GLU A 94 32.32 -2.94 19.50
CA GLU A 94 33.17 -2.89 20.70
C GLU A 94 33.76 -4.27 21.03
N GLN A 95 34.94 -4.52 20.49
CA GLN A 95 35.54 -5.86 20.39
C GLN A 95 36.13 -6.39 21.71
N ASN A 96 35.26 -6.85 22.61
CA ASN A 96 35.66 -7.75 23.69
C ASN A 96 36.09 -9.11 23.10
N ASN A 97 37.40 -9.33 23.05
CA ASN A 97 38.02 -10.63 22.72
C ASN A 97 37.79 -11.66 23.84
N ILE A 98 36.53 -12.05 24.05
CA ILE A 98 36.17 -13.23 24.81
C ILE A 98 36.48 -14.43 23.91
N GLU A 99 37.47 -15.24 24.29
CA GLU A 99 37.63 -16.59 23.72
C GLU A 99 36.38 -17.41 24.07
N SER A 100 35.40 -17.42 23.16
CA SER A 100 34.11 -18.02 23.42
C SER A 100 34.21 -19.53 23.41
N SER A 101 34.47 -20.13 24.58
CA SER A 101 34.60 -21.57 24.82
C SER A 101 33.28 -22.36 24.66
N PHE A 102 32.33 -21.82 23.91
CA PHE A 102 31.05 -22.44 23.58
C PHE A 102 31.19 -23.27 22.30
N GLY A 103 31.74 -24.47 22.45
CA GLY A 103 31.65 -25.52 21.43
C GLY A 103 30.20 -25.85 21.10
N TRP A 104 29.92 -26.25 19.87
CA TRP A 104 28.57 -26.60 19.41
C TRP A 104 27.96 -27.73 20.27
N PRO A 105 26.61 -27.87 20.33
CA PRO A 105 25.96 -28.88 21.18
C PRO A 105 26.35 -30.32 20.84
N CYS A 106 26.77 -30.57 19.59
CA CYS A 106 27.29 -31.85 19.13
C CYS A 106 28.68 -32.20 19.70
N GLU A 107 29.53 -31.21 20.01
CA GLU A 107 30.84 -31.40 20.64
C GLU A 107 30.71 -31.89 22.10
N ASN A 108 29.58 -31.55 22.74
CA ASN A 108 29.24 -31.94 24.11
C ASN A 108 28.28 -33.16 24.17
N GLU A 109 28.13 -33.91 23.06
CA GLU A 109 27.17 -35.01 22.85
C GLU A 109 25.68 -34.71 23.17
N ARG A 110 25.35 -33.46 23.48
CA ARG A 110 24.09 -33.07 24.12
C ARG A 110 22.98 -32.87 23.09
N LYS A 111 22.34 -33.97 22.69
CA LYS A 111 21.25 -33.97 21.70
C LYS A 111 19.94 -33.38 22.25
N ARG A 112 19.51 -32.26 21.67
CA ARG A 112 18.16 -31.68 21.84
C ARG A 112 17.09 -32.56 21.18
N LEU A 113 15.83 -32.42 21.61
CA LEU A 113 14.70 -33.22 21.10
C LEU A 113 14.11 -32.63 19.81
N PHE A 114 14.06 -31.30 19.72
CA PHE A 114 13.70 -30.52 18.53
C PHE A 114 14.64 -29.31 18.44
N CYS A 115 14.67 -28.58 17.33
CA CYS A 115 15.52 -27.39 17.14
C CYS A 115 14.76 -26.15 16.65
N TYR A 116 13.51 -26.31 16.21
CA TYR A 116 12.62 -25.20 15.90
C TYR A 116 11.19 -25.50 16.34
N LEU A 117 10.42 -24.44 16.61
CA LEU A 117 8.99 -24.49 16.87
C LEU A 117 8.25 -23.66 15.81
N MET A 118 7.46 -24.32 14.95
CA MET A 118 6.75 -23.66 13.84
C MET A 118 5.24 -23.72 14.03
N TYR A 119 4.57 -22.58 14.18
CA TYR A 119 3.13 -22.52 14.43
C TYR A 119 2.29 -22.59 13.15
N THR A 120 1.33 -23.52 13.11
CA THR A 120 0.38 -23.72 11.99
C THR A 120 -1.06 -23.47 12.43
N SER A 121 -1.99 -23.27 11.47
CA SER A 121 -3.43 -23.20 11.77
C SER A 121 -3.93 -24.52 12.36
N GLY A 122 -4.75 -24.47 13.39
CA GLY A 122 -5.25 -25.64 14.09
C GLY A 122 -6.75 -25.83 13.93
N SER A 123 -7.17 -27.04 13.53
CA SER A 123 -8.59 -27.47 13.50
C SER A 123 -9.40 -27.09 14.75
N THR A 124 -8.76 -27.09 15.92
CA THR A 124 -9.32 -26.71 17.22
C THR A 124 -9.50 -25.20 17.43
N GLY A 125 -9.38 -24.37 16.39
CA GLY A 125 -9.52 -22.91 16.49
C GLY A 125 -8.36 -22.20 17.23
N LYS A 126 -7.22 -22.87 17.42
CA LYS A 126 -6.01 -22.32 18.05
C LYS A 126 -4.77 -22.77 17.27
N PRO A 127 -3.79 -21.88 17.04
CA PRO A 127 -2.51 -22.23 16.42
C PRO A 127 -1.77 -23.34 17.17
N LYS A 128 -1.06 -24.22 16.44
CA LYS A 128 -0.34 -25.37 16.99
C LYS A 128 1.15 -25.29 16.65
N GLY A 129 2.02 -25.25 17.66
CA GLY A 129 3.47 -25.22 17.45
C GLY A 129 4.04 -26.61 17.16
N VAL A 130 4.62 -26.82 15.98
CA VAL A 130 5.23 -28.09 15.54
C VAL A 130 6.69 -28.19 15.99
N CYS A 131 7.04 -29.23 16.75
CA CYS A 131 8.38 -29.50 17.27
C CYS A 131 9.28 -30.17 16.22
N GLY A 132 9.94 -29.37 15.36
CA GLY A 132 10.72 -29.84 14.22
C GLY A 132 12.18 -30.22 14.53
N THR A 133 12.74 -31.18 13.80
CA THR A 133 14.02 -31.82 14.14
C THR A 133 15.16 -31.44 13.22
N GLU A 134 16.39 -31.40 13.76
CA GLU A 134 17.64 -31.23 12.99
C GLU A 134 17.79 -32.35 11.96
N GLN A 135 17.39 -33.57 12.34
CA GLN A 135 17.51 -34.75 11.49
C GLN A 135 16.56 -34.71 10.30
N GLY A 136 15.37 -34.12 10.43
CA GLY A 136 14.43 -33.90 9.32
C GLY A 136 14.93 -32.87 8.32
N LEU A 137 15.38 -31.70 8.81
CA LEU A 137 15.97 -30.65 7.96
C LEU A 137 17.23 -31.15 7.24
N LEU A 138 18.16 -31.77 7.97
CA LEU A 138 19.40 -32.31 7.40
C LEU A 138 19.10 -33.41 6.38
N ASN A 139 18.08 -34.24 6.59
CA ASN A 139 17.68 -35.26 5.63
C ASN A 139 17.11 -34.65 4.34
N ARG A 140 16.24 -33.63 4.44
CA ARG A 140 15.72 -32.87 3.29
C ARG A 140 16.85 -32.16 2.52
N PHE A 141 17.76 -31.50 3.22
CA PHE A 141 18.93 -30.86 2.63
C PHE A 141 19.84 -31.86 1.91
N LEU A 142 20.23 -32.95 2.58
CA LEU A 142 21.15 -33.95 2.00
C LEU A 142 20.55 -34.62 0.76
N TRP A 143 19.25 -34.95 0.78
CA TRP A 143 18.55 -35.46 -0.41
C TRP A 143 18.57 -34.46 -1.58
N MET A 144 18.32 -33.17 -1.32
CA MET A 144 18.36 -32.14 -2.36
C MET A 144 19.78 -31.93 -2.90
N GLN A 145 20.81 -31.98 -2.04
CA GLN A 145 22.22 -31.89 -2.42
C GLN A 145 22.73 -33.14 -3.15
N GLU A 146 22.15 -34.32 -2.89
CA GLU A 146 22.46 -35.59 -3.56
C GLU A 146 21.96 -35.61 -5.02
N LEU A 147 20.74 -35.12 -5.27
CA LEU A 147 20.14 -35.12 -6.62
C LEU A 147 20.36 -33.82 -7.42
N TYR A 148 20.48 -32.69 -6.74
CA TYR A 148 20.60 -31.35 -7.33
C TYR A 148 21.74 -30.57 -6.63
N PRO A 149 23.00 -31.02 -6.72
CA PRO A 149 24.11 -30.45 -5.94
C PRO A 149 24.31 -28.94 -6.17
N MET A 150 24.57 -28.23 -5.08
CA MET A 150 25.08 -26.85 -5.06
C MET A 150 26.60 -26.84 -4.97
N HIS A 151 27.20 -25.78 -5.51
CA HIS A 151 28.62 -25.44 -5.42
C HIS A 151 28.74 -23.99 -4.94
N GLY A 152 29.74 -23.66 -4.11
CA GLY A 152 29.86 -22.36 -3.43
C GLY A 152 29.90 -21.10 -4.31
N GLU A 153 30.05 -21.26 -5.62
CA GLU A 153 29.94 -20.18 -6.62
C GLU A 153 28.47 -19.81 -6.97
N GLU A 154 27.48 -20.61 -6.57
CA GLU A 154 26.06 -20.29 -6.81
C GLU A 154 25.54 -19.17 -5.87
N LEU A 155 24.65 -18.33 -6.39
CA LEU A 155 23.90 -17.34 -5.61
C LEU A 155 22.47 -17.83 -5.38
N LEU A 156 22.07 -17.85 -4.09
CA LEU A 156 20.76 -18.27 -3.61
C LEU A 156 19.99 -17.06 -3.06
N LEU A 157 18.65 -17.13 -3.03
CA LEU A 157 17.78 -16.03 -2.62
C LEU A 157 16.97 -16.42 -1.37
N PHE A 158 17.09 -15.64 -0.28
CA PHE A 158 16.29 -15.79 0.94
C PHE A 158 15.11 -14.83 0.91
N LYS A 159 13.96 -15.28 0.38
CA LYS A 159 12.75 -14.47 0.21
C LYS A 159 11.49 -15.07 0.82
N THR A 160 11.53 -16.31 1.30
CA THR A 160 10.38 -16.93 1.97
C THR A 160 10.19 -16.34 3.37
N SER A 161 8.95 -15.97 3.73
CA SER A 161 8.62 -15.51 5.10
C SER A 161 9.03 -16.55 6.13
N ILE A 162 9.55 -16.09 7.27
CA ILE A 162 9.93 -16.93 8.41
C ILE A 162 8.74 -17.70 9.01
N SER A 163 7.49 -17.34 8.66
CA SER A 163 6.26 -18.08 8.97
C SER A 163 6.21 -19.47 8.33
N PHE A 164 7.01 -19.75 7.29
CA PHE A 164 7.01 -21.01 6.55
C PHE A 164 8.29 -21.81 6.78
N VAL A 165 8.16 -23.14 6.81
CA VAL A 165 9.30 -24.05 7.01
C VAL A 165 10.29 -24.05 5.83
N ASP A 166 9.86 -23.70 4.61
CA ASP A 166 10.75 -23.62 3.44
C ASP A 166 11.81 -22.51 3.54
N HIS A 167 11.62 -21.50 4.40
CA HIS A 167 12.65 -20.48 4.64
C HIS A 167 13.94 -21.12 5.21
N LEU A 168 13.81 -22.22 5.97
CA LEU A 168 14.94 -22.98 6.49
C LEU A 168 15.74 -23.63 5.37
N GLN A 169 15.06 -24.10 4.30
CA GLN A 169 15.76 -24.65 3.14
C GLN A 169 16.57 -23.57 2.43
N GLU A 170 16.04 -22.34 2.27
CA GLU A 170 16.74 -21.26 1.55
C GLU A 170 18.07 -20.89 2.21
N PHE A 171 18.11 -20.66 3.53
CA PHE A 171 19.37 -20.27 4.18
C PHE A 171 20.27 -21.45 4.60
N LEU A 172 19.72 -22.61 4.96
CA LEU A 172 20.56 -23.79 5.26
C LEU A 172 21.25 -24.32 4.00
N ALA A 173 20.61 -24.19 2.84
CA ALA A 173 21.23 -24.51 1.55
C ALA A 173 22.54 -23.73 1.36
N ALA A 174 22.51 -22.41 1.54
CA ALA A 174 23.72 -21.57 1.46
C ALA A 174 24.73 -21.94 2.56
N SER A 175 24.28 -21.96 3.81
CA SER A 175 25.13 -22.16 4.99
C SER A 175 25.91 -23.49 4.96
N LEU A 176 25.30 -24.56 4.45
CA LEU A 176 25.89 -25.90 4.40
C LEU A 176 26.69 -26.19 3.12
N THR A 177 26.67 -25.29 2.12
CA THR A 177 27.42 -25.46 0.85
C THR A 177 28.36 -24.31 0.52
N ALA A 178 28.45 -23.31 1.42
CA ALA A 178 29.24 -22.08 1.26
C ALA A 178 28.86 -21.24 0.03
N CYS A 179 27.62 -21.35 -0.45
CA CYS A 179 27.05 -20.46 -1.47
C CYS A 179 26.75 -19.07 -0.90
N THR A 180 26.70 -18.07 -1.78
CA THR A 180 26.30 -16.71 -1.38
C THR A 180 24.78 -16.64 -1.24
N LEU A 181 24.29 -16.06 -0.13
CA LEU A 181 22.87 -15.86 0.12
C LEU A 181 22.51 -14.38 -0.01
N VAL A 182 21.68 -14.06 -1.01
CA VAL A 182 21.11 -12.72 -1.20
C VAL A 182 19.86 -12.59 -0.33
N VAL A 183 19.86 -11.60 0.55
CA VAL A 183 18.73 -11.27 1.43
C VAL A 183 18.12 -9.93 0.97
N PRO A 184 17.08 -9.94 0.12
CA PRO A 184 16.40 -8.73 -0.35
C PRO A 184 15.62 -8.03 0.78
N PRO A 185 15.34 -6.71 0.67
CA PRO A 185 14.54 -5.99 1.66
C PRO A 185 13.11 -6.56 1.71
N PHE A 186 12.78 -7.26 2.80
CA PHE A 186 11.55 -8.05 2.86
C PHE A 186 10.28 -7.20 2.81
N THR A 187 10.36 -5.93 3.22
CA THR A 187 9.27 -4.95 3.11
C THR A 187 8.98 -4.59 1.66
N GLU A 188 10.02 -4.38 0.85
CA GLU A 188 9.93 -4.03 -0.57
C GLU A 188 9.30 -5.17 -1.38
N LEU A 189 9.73 -6.42 -1.14
CA LEU A 189 9.12 -7.62 -1.73
C LEU A 189 7.62 -7.77 -1.39
N ARG A 190 7.16 -7.25 -0.25
CA ARG A 190 5.75 -7.29 0.17
C ARG A 190 4.93 -6.14 -0.39
N GLN A 191 5.55 -4.99 -0.65
CA GLN A 191 4.91 -3.85 -1.30
C GLN A 191 4.84 -4.04 -2.83
N ASN A 192 5.88 -4.61 -3.42
CA ASN A 192 6.00 -4.92 -4.84
C ASN A 192 6.56 -6.34 -5.03
N VAL A 193 5.68 -7.32 -5.25
CA VAL A 193 6.07 -8.72 -5.50
C VAL A 193 6.89 -8.90 -6.79
N LEU A 194 6.77 -7.99 -7.76
CA LEU A 194 7.51 -8.06 -9.03
C LEU A 194 9.00 -7.72 -8.86
N SER A 195 9.39 -7.02 -7.79
CA SER A 195 10.81 -6.72 -7.48
C SER A 195 11.67 -7.99 -7.35
N ILE A 196 11.07 -9.15 -7.09
CA ILE A 196 11.79 -10.44 -7.12
C ILE A 196 12.48 -10.69 -8.48
N ILE A 197 11.90 -10.21 -9.59
CA ILE A 197 12.47 -10.34 -10.94
C ILE A 197 13.77 -9.53 -11.03
N GLU A 198 13.79 -8.33 -10.46
CA GLU A 198 14.96 -7.45 -10.39
C GLU A 198 16.07 -8.11 -9.55
N PHE A 199 15.74 -8.73 -8.41
CA PHE A 199 16.71 -9.51 -7.63
C PHE A 199 17.22 -10.77 -8.37
N LEU A 200 16.35 -11.50 -9.06
CA LEU A 200 16.74 -12.67 -9.87
C LEU A 200 17.74 -12.29 -10.97
N GLN A 201 17.56 -11.12 -11.60
CA GLN A 201 18.43 -10.60 -12.65
C GLN A 201 19.73 -9.99 -12.10
N ALA A 202 19.63 -9.00 -11.20
CA ALA A 202 20.76 -8.22 -10.70
C ALA A 202 21.82 -9.09 -10.00
N TYR A 203 21.38 -10.17 -9.32
CA TYR A 203 22.25 -11.12 -8.64
C TYR A 203 22.42 -12.45 -9.38
N SER A 204 21.84 -12.58 -10.59
CA SER A 204 21.91 -13.80 -11.43
C SER A 204 21.62 -15.09 -10.63
N ILE A 205 20.54 -15.05 -9.84
CA ILE A 205 20.18 -16.09 -8.88
C ILE A 205 20.04 -17.45 -9.57
N ASN A 206 20.63 -18.49 -8.96
CA ASN A 206 20.66 -19.84 -9.53
C ASN A 206 19.52 -20.74 -9.03
N ARG A 207 18.89 -20.42 -7.89
CA ARG A 207 17.79 -21.22 -7.33
C ARG A 207 16.68 -20.36 -6.75
N LEU A 208 15.44 -20.73 -7.06
CA LEU A 208 14.24 -20.12 -6.52
C LEU A 208 13.33 -21.21 -5.96
N THR A 209 13.00 -21.12 -4.66
CA THR A 209 11.85 -21.82 -4.09
C THR A 209 10.63 -20.92 -4.20
N ALA A 210 9.48 -21.44 -4.61
CA ALA A 210 8.25 -20.66 -4.75
C ALA A 210 7.01 -21.52 -4.50
N VAL A 211 5.87 -20.85 -4.35
CA VAL A 211 4.54 -21.48 -4.45
C VAL A 211 4.00 -21.27 -5.87
N PRO A 212 3.23 -22.20 -6.46
CA PRO A 212 2.63 -22.06 -7.79
C PRO A 212 1.90 -20.71 -8.03
N SER A 213 1.20 -20.17 -7.03
CA SER A 213 0.57 -18.84 -7.06
C SER A 213 1.57 -17.69 -7.25
N LEU A 214 2.69 -17.69 -6.52
CA LEU A 214 3.76 -16.70 -6.69
C LEU A 214 4.35 -16.76 -8.10
N MET A 215 4.55 -17.95 -8.66
CA MET A 215 5.03 -18.07 -10.04
C MET A 215 4.03 -17.54 -11.06
N ARG A 216 2.71 -17.75 -10.89
CA ARG A 216 1.70 -17.13 -11.76
C ARG A 216 1.77 -15.61 -11.71
N ALA A 217 1.91 -15.01 -10.52
CA ALA A 217 1.91 -13.57 -10.35
C ALA A 217 3.09 -12.87 -11.05
N ILE A 218 4.27 -13.50 -11.10
CA ILE A 218 5.48 -12.89 -11.70
C ILE A 218 5.71 -13.28 -13.16
N LEU A 219 5.02 -14.32 -13.65
CA LEU A 219 5.20 -14.86 -15.00
C LEU A 219 5.02 -13.83 -16.14
N PRO A 220 4.02 -12.92 -16.16
CA PRO A 220 3.85 -11.96 -17.25
C PRO A 220 5.02 -10.97 -17.34
N ALA A 221 5.51 -10.50 -16.20
CA ALA A 221 6.67 -9.60 -16.14
C ALA A 221 8.00 -10.32 -16.45
N MET A 222 8.07 -11.65 -16.26
CA MET A 222 9.17 -12.46 -16.77
C MET A 222 9.08 -12.72 -18.29
N GLN A 223 7.90 -12.58 -18.91
CA GLN A 223 7.71 -12.73 -20.37
C GLN A 223 7.97 -11.42 -21.14
N SER A 224 7.72 -10.26 -20.53
CA SER A 224 7.79 -8.96 -21.21
C SER A 224 9.22 -8.44 -21.46
N GLN A 225 10.23 -9.00 -20.80
CA GLN A 225 11.61 -8.52 -20.89
C GLN A 225 12.43 -9.23 -21.99
N HIS A 226 12.98 -8.45 -22.92
CA HIS A 226 13.69 -8.96 -24.09
C HIS A 226 15.06 -9.59 -23.78
N ASP A 227 15.80 -9.09 -22.79
CA ASP A 227 17.07 -9.68 -22.32
C ASP A 227 16.83 -10.58 -21.10
N ASN A 228 16.36 -11.80 -21.36
CA ASN A 228 15.85 -12.70 -20.32
C ASN A 228 16.97 -13.47 -19.56
N LEU A 229 17.83 -12.72 -18.88
CA LEU A 229 18.99 -13.22 -18.11
C LEU A 229 18.62 -14.35 -17.12
N ILE A 230 17.42 -14.32 -16.54
CA ILE A 230 16.90 -15.33 -15.60
C ILE A 230 16.90 -16.73 -16.24
N SER A 231 16.52 -16.83 -17.52
CA SER A 231 16.50 -18.10 -18.28
C SER A 231 17.91 -18.66 -18.57
N SER A 232 18.97 -17.88 -18.27
CA SER A 232 20.37 -18.31 -18.32
C SER A 232 20.99 -18.57 -16.94
N SER A 233 20.53 -17.88 -15.88
CA SER A 233 21.08 -17.99 -14.53
C SER A 233 20.38 -19.05 -13.67
N LEU A 234 19.05 -19.17 -13.78
CA LEU A 234 18.21 -19.99 -12.92
C LEU A 234 18.32 -21.48 -13.29
N ARG A 235 19.00 -22.25 -12.44
CA ARG A 235 19.26 -23.69 -12.62
C ARG A 235 18.16 -24.58 -12.03
N LEU A 236 17.58 -24.16 -10.91
CA LEU A 236 16.56 -24.92 -10.18
C LEU A 236 15.37 -24.03 -9.76
N LEU A 237 14.16 -24.43 -10.13
CA LEU A 237 12.91 -23.88 -9.65
C LEU A 237 12.19 -24.95 -8.82
N VAL A 238 12.06 -24.70 -7.52
CA VAL A 238 11.40 -25.60 -6.57
C VAL A 238 10.01 -25.06 -6.27
N LEU A 239 8.97 -25.81 -6.65
CA LEU A 239 7.58 -25.48 -6.37
C LEU A 239 7.05 -26.39 -5.26
N SER A 240 6.57 -25.82 -4.16
CA SER A 240 5.91 -26.56 -3.07
C SER A 240 4.70 -25.77 -2.56
N GLY A 241 4.14 -26.18 -1.43
CA GLY A 241 3.01 -25.53 -0.77
C GLY A 241 1.65 -25.84 -1.39
N GLU A 242 1.52 -25.84 -2.73
CA GLU A 242 0.24 -25.95 -3.45
C GLU A 242 0.23 -27.04 -4.53
N VAL A 243 -0.93 -27.27 -5.14
CA VAL A 243 -1.05 -28.11 -6.34
C VAL A 243 -0.52 -27.34 -7.55
N LEU A 244 0.45 -27.92 -8.27
CA LEU A 244 0.99 -27.37 -9.51
C LEU A 244 0.11 -27.75 -10.73
N PRO A 245 -0.52 -26.79 -11.43
CA PRO A 245 -1.31 -27.06 -12.63
C PRO A 245 -0.42 -27.39 -13.84
N LEU A 246 -0.89 -28.28 -14.71
CA LEU A 246 -0.19 -28.63 -15.96
C LEU A 246 0.03 -27.40 -16.87
N ALA A 247 -0.96 -26.50 -16.95
CA ALA A 247 -0.85 -25.27 -17.73
C ALA A 247 0.28 -24.34 -17.24
N LEU A 248 0.45 -24.21 -15.92
CA LEU A 248 1.56 -23.43 -15.35
C LEU A 248 2.92 -24.07 -15.66
N TRP A 249 3.02 -25.40 -15.55
CA TRP A 249 4.24 -26.09 -15.95
C TRP A 249 4.57 -25.92 -17.44
N ASN A 250 3.58 -25.95 -18.35
CA ASN A 250 3.78 -25.69 -19.78
C ASN A 250 4.37 -24.29 -20.04
N MET A 251 3.90 -23.27 -19.33
CA MET A 251 4.42 -21.90 -19.48
C MET A 251 5.82 -21.75 -18.86
N LEU A 252 6.09 -22.40 -17.72
CA LEU A 252 7.41 -22.38 -17.09
C LEU A 252 8.45 -23.16 -17.91
N SER A 253 8.11 -24.32 -18.47
CA SER A 253 9.05 -25.14 -19.25
C SER A 253 9.41 -24.52 -20.61
N SER A 254 8.53 -23.71 -21.19
CA SER A 254 8.79 -22.95 -22.41
C SER A 254 9.58 -21.65 -22.18
N LEU A 255 9.33 -20.94 -21.06
CA LEU A 255 10.07 -19.72 -20.70
C LEU A 255 11.47 -20.01 -20.12
N LEU A 256 11.60 -21.11 -19.37
CA LEU A 256 12.80 -21.49 -18.61
C LEU A 256 13.33 -22.88 -19.04
N PRO A 257 13.61 -23.13 -20.33
CA PRO A 257 13.91 -24.47 -20.86
C PRO A 257 15.25 -25.07 -20.36
N LYS A 258 16.09 -24.27 -19.69
CA LYS A 258 17.35 -24.71 -19.04
C LYS A 258 17.18 -24.99 -17.55
N THR A 259 16.08 -24.55 -16.95
CA THR A 259 15.82 -24.65 -15.51
C THR A 259 15.19 -26.01 -15.19
N SER A 260 15.73 -26.70 -14.19
CA SER A 260 15.07 -27.89 -13.63
C SER A 260 13.89 -27.46 -12.77
N VAL A 261 12.67 -27.85 -13.13
CA VAL A 261 11.46 -27.57 -12.33
C VAL A 261 11.12 -28.81 -11.49
N LEU A 262 11.01 -28.63 -10.18
CA LEU A 262 10.57 -29.67 -9.24
C LEU A 262 9.22 -29.31 -8.64
N ASN A 263 8.34 -30.29 -8.49
CA ASN A 263 7.14 -30.21 -7.67
C ASN A 263 7.38 -31.02 -6.39
N LEU A 264 7.43 -30.37 -5.23
CA LEU A 264 7.61 -31.02 -3.93
C LEU A 264 6.29 -31.07 -3.15
N TYR A 265 6.22 -31.99 -2.20
CA TYR A 265 5.06 -32.13 -1.33
C TYR A 265 5.45 -32.47 0.11
N GLY A 266 4.78 -31.78 1.04
CA GLY A 266 4.67 -32.14 2.44
C GLY A 266 3.89 -31.11 3.25
N SER A 267 4.27 -31.01 4.52
CA SER A 267 3.71 -30.14 5.56
C SER A 267 4.77 -29.87 6.64
N THR A 268 4.50 -28.89 7.52
CA THR A 268 5.39 -28.55 8.65
C THR A 268 5.67 -29.76 9.54
N GLU A 269 4.67 -30.63 9.76
CA GLU A 269 4.79 -31.86 10.55
C GLU A 269 5.79 -32.88 9.97
N VAL A 270 6.17 -32.74 8.70
CA VAL A 270 7.16 -33.60 7.99
C VAL A 270 8.37 -32.80 7.50
N SER A 271 8.77 -31.76 8.25
CA SER A 271 9.94 -30.91 7.93
C SER A 271 9.86 -30.24 6.55
N GLY A 272 8.65 -29.81 6.17
CA GLY A 272 8.36 -29.12 4.92
C GLY A 272 7.99 -30.07 3.79
N ASP A 273 8.94 -30.86 3.30
CA ASP A 273 8.72 -31.76 2.16
C ASP A 273 9.18 -33.18 2.49
N CYS A 274 8.36 -34.16 2.12
CA CYS A 274 8.64 -35.59 2.24
C CYS A 274 8.57 -36.35 0.91
N MET A 275 8.11 -35.70 -0.17
CA MET A 275 8.02 -36.24 -1.52
C MET A 275 8.47 -35.23 -2.58
N TYR A 276 8.85 -35.72 -3.76
CA TYR A 276 9.26 -34.91 -4.91
C TYR A 276 8.88 -35.53 -6.26
N PHE A 277 8.72 -34.66 -7.26
CA PHE A 277 8.60 -35.00 -8.66
C PHE A 277 9.47 -34.06 -9.51
N ASP A 278 10.51 -34.59 -10.18
CA ASP A 278 11.22 -33.87 -11.25
C ASP A 278 10.33 -33.80 -12.51
N CYS A 279 9.93 -32.58 -12.88
CA CYS A 279 8.98 -32.36 -13.96
C CYS A 279 9.53 -32.72 -15.35
N LYS A 280 10.83 -33.02 -15.50
CA LYS A 280 11.38 -33.61 -16.74
C LYS A 280 10.77 -34.97 -17.07
N ARG A 281 10.23 -35.69 -16.08
CA ARG A 281 9.53 -36.97 -16.28
C ARG A 281 8.09 -36.81 -16.79
N LEU A 282 7.53 -35.60 -16.73
CA LEU A 282 6.12 -35.36 -17.04
C LEU A 282 5.71 -35.63 -18.49
N PRO A 283 6.48 -35.25 -19.54
CA PRO A 283 6.08 -35.50 -20.93
C PRO A 283 5.79 -36.98 -21.19
N SER A 284 6.70 -37.87 -20.79
CA SER A 284 6.56 -39.32 -21.00
C SER A 284 5.46 -39.96 -20.14
N ILE A 285 5.00 -39.31 -19.06
CA ILE A 285 3.80 -39.76 -18.34
C ILE A 285 2.54 -39.31 -19.08
N LEU A 286 2.50 -38.07 -19.57
CA LEU A 286 1.37 -37.53 -20.34
C LEU A 286 1.17 -38.24 -21.70
N GLU A 287 2.23 -38.79 -22.29
CA GLU A 287 2.15 -39.69 -23.46
C GLU A 287 1.37 -40.99 -23.18
N MET A 288 1.33 -41.45 -21.92
CA MET A 288 0.69 -42.71 -21.53
C MET A 288 -0.64 -42.52 -20.76
N GLN A 289 -0.80 -41.39 -20.04
CA GLN A 289 -1.85 -41.20 -19.04
C GLN A 289 -2.33 -39.74 -19.00
N THR A 290 -3.65 -39.54 -19.14
CA THR A 290 -4.26 -38.22 -18.95
C THR A 290 -4.23 -37.83 -17.47
N LEU A 291 -3.47 -36.78 -17.14
CA LEU A 291 -3.44 -36.18 -15.81
C LEU A 291 -4.17 -34.83 -15.80
N THR A 292 -4.59 -34.38 -14.61
CA THR A 292 -5.18 -33.04 -14.38
C THR A 292 -4.20 -32.06 -13.72
N THR A 293 -3.17 -32.59 -13.05
CA THR A 293 -2.19 -31.86 -12.23
C THR A 293 -0.82 -32.50 -12.36
N VAL A 294 0.25 -31.77 -11.99
CA VAL A 294 1.58 -32.38 -11.90
C VAL A 294 1.64 -33.32 -10.69
N PRO A 295 2.17 -34.56 -10.82
CA PRO A 295 2.32 -35.48 -9.70
C PRO A 295 3.14 -34.89 -8.54
N ILE A 296 2.86 -35.33 -7.32
CA ILE A 296 3.71 -35.10 -6.13
C ILE A 296 4.82 -36.16 -6.02
N GLY A 297 4.75 -37.22 -6.83
CA GLY A 297 5.90 -38.06 -7.18
C GLY A 297 6.26 -39.12 -6.15
N LEU A 298 7.53 -39.18 -5.76
CA LEU A 298 8.13 -40.26 -4.97
C LEU A 298 8.64 -39.75 -3.61
N PRO A 299 8.79 -40.63 -2.59
CA PRO A 299 9.37 -40.25 -1.30
C PRO A 299 10.82 -39.76 -1.46
N ILE A 300 11.21 -38.75 -0.68
CA ILE A 300 12.63 -38.35 -0.57
C ILE A 300 13.44 -39.39 0.23
N SER A 301 14.77 -39.33 0.16
CA SER A 301 15.67 -40.27 0.86
C SER A 301 15.29 -40.44 2.33
N LYS A 302 15.28 -41.69 2.84
CA LYS A 302 14.95 -42.07 4.23
C LYS A 302 13.54 -41.66 4.72
N CYS A 303 12.64 -41.35 3.79
CA CYS A 303 11.20 -41.26 4.01
C CYS A 303 10.49 -42.49 3.46
N SER A 304 9.27 -42.74 3.92
CA SER A 304 8.44 -43.88 3.51
C SER A 304 6.99 -43.45 3.53
N ILE A 305 6.30 -43.69 2.42
CA ILE A 305 4.92 -43.29 2.18
C ILE A 305 4.08 -44.54 1.97
N VAL A 306 2.91 -44.59 2.59
CA VAL A 306 1.90 -45.64 2.39
C VAL A 306 0.56 -44.98 2.10
N LEU A 307 -0.20 -45.52 1.14
CA LEU A 307 -1.61 -45.17 0.96
C LEU A 307 -2.47 -46.13 1.76
N ASN A 308 -3.47 -45.59 2.47
CA ASN A 308 -4.44 -46.38 3.23
C ASN A 308 -5.86 -45.89 2.90
N GLY A 309 -6.71 -46.78 2.40
CA GLY A 309 -8.05 -46.46 1.89
C GLY A 309 -9.10 -47.45 2.38
N GLU A 310 -10.34 -46.97 2.49
CA GLU A 310 -11.50 -47.77 2.96
C GLU A 310 -12.26 -48.48 1.81
N ASN A 311 -11.90 -48.17 0.56
CA ASN A 311 -12.60 -48.61 -0.64
C ASN A 311 -11.80 -49.62 -1.48
N SER A 312 -12.47 -50.26 -2.44
CA SER A 312 -11.99 -51.37 -3.26
C SER A 312 -10.92 -51.06 -4.32
N ASN A 313 -10.30 -49.87 -4.30
CA ASN A 313 -9.20 -49.50 -5.20
C ASN A 313 -7.87 -49.41 -4.41
N PRO A 314 -6.94 -50.37 -4.56
CA PRO A 314 -5.72 -50.43 -3.74
C PRO A 314 -4.72 -49.31 -4.03
N ASN A 315 -4.87 -48.59 -5.15
CA ASN A 315 -3.97 -47.52 -5.56
C ASN A 315 -4.39 -46.14 -5.01
N GLU A 316 -5.47 -46.05 -4.23
CA GLU A 316 -6.01 -44.78 -3.72
C GLU A 316 -6.19 -44.80 -2.20
N GLY A 317 -5.75 -43.74 -1.52
CA GLY A 317 -5.87 -43.66 -0.08
C GLY A 317 -5.42 -42.33 0.51
N GLU A 318 -5.59 -42.19 1.82
CA GLU A 318 -4.94 -41.16 2.63
C GLU A 318 -3.44 -41.44 2.68
N ILE A 319 -2.61 -40.39 2.68
CA ILE A 319 -1.15 -40.45 2.68
C ILE A 319 -0.63 -40.58 4.13
N TYR A 320 0.09 -41.67 4.41
CA TYR A 320 0.70 -41.97 5.70
C TYR A 320 2.22 -41.86 5.58
N VAL A 321 2.85 -41.02 6.43
CA VAL A 321 4.28 -40.68 6.33
C VAL A 321 5.06 -41.25 7.51
N ARG A 322 6.18 -41.90 7.22
CA ARG A 322 7.18 -42.34 8.20
C ARG A 322 8.58 -41.95 7.70
N GLY A 323 9.53 -41.74 8.60
CA GLY A 323 10.93 -41.49 8.24
C GLY A 323 11.55 -40.39 9.08
N LEU A 324 12.72 -39.90 8.64
CA LEU A 324 13.46 -38.86 9.35
C LEU A 324 12.80 -37.47 9.28
N CYS A 325 11.91 -37.26 8.31
CA CYS A 325 11.19 -36.00 8.11
C CYS A 325 10.17 -35.69 9.24
N VAL A 326 9.64 -36.71 9.92
CA VAL A 326 8.52 -36.58 10.85
C VAL A 326 8.95 -35.83 12.12
N SER A 327 8.18 -34.80 12.48
CA SER A 327 8.38 -33.99 13.70
C SER A 327 8.02 -34.75 14.98
N ILE A 328 8.44 -34.25 16.14
CA ILE A 328 8.24 -34.95 17.42
C ILE A 328 6.77 -34.94 17.86
N GLY A 329 6.04 -33.87 17.53
CA GLY A 329 4.69 -33.60 18.03
C GLY A 329 4.37 -32.11 18.03
N TYR A 330 3.30 -31.75 18.72
CA TYR A 330 2.85 -30.37 18.94
C TYR A 330 3.21 -29.91 20.36
N PHE A 331 3.84 -28.75 20.50
CA PHE A 331 4.08 -28.13 21.80
C PHE A 331 2.79 -27.49 22.34
N SER A 332 2.51 -27.71 23.62
CA SER A 332 1.41 -27.07 24.35
C SER A 332 1.67 -27.15 25.86
N GLU A 333 1.60 -26.04 26.57
CA GLU A 333 1.60 -26.00 28.06
C GLU A 333 2.79 -26.77 28.69
N ASN A 334 4.00 -26.57 28.14
CA ASN A 334 5.24 -27.29 28.51
C ASN A 334 5.27 -28.81 28.26
N ALA A 335 4.26 -29.36 27.59
CA ALA A 335 4.23 -30.73 27.11
C ALA A 335 4.38 -30.81 25.58
N ILE A 336 4.72 -32.00 25.07
CA ILE A 336 4.66 -32.32 23.64
C ILE A 336 3.56 -33.35 23.43
N ILE A 337 2.49 -32.94 22.77
CA ILE A 337 1.37 -33.79 22.37
C ILE A 337 1.79 -34.57 21.12
N PRO A 338 1.65 -35.91 21.07
CA PRO A 338 1.98 -36.69 19.87
C PRO A 338 1.22 -36.22 18.62
N LEU A 339 1.84 -36.38 17.45
CA LEU A 339 1.14 -36.21 16.17
C LEU A 339 -0.04 -37.19 16.04
N ASN A 340 -0.98 -36.88 15.13
CA ASN A 340 -2.04 -37.81 14.74
C ASN A 340 -1.43 -39.01 14.01
N ASN A 341 -1.14 -40.07 14.77
CA ASN A 341 -0.35 -41.20 14.32
C ASN A 341 -1.19 -42.49 14.31
N ALA A 342 -0.98 -43.31 13.28
CA ALA A 342 -1.54 -44.66 13.21
C ALA A 342 -0.45 -45.72 13.35
N LYS A 343 -0.83 -46.89 13.86
CA LYS A 343 -0.03 -48.12 13.77
C LYS A 343 -0.52 -48.92 12.57
N LEU A 344 0.34 -49.10 11.57
CA LEU A 344 0.06 -49.94 10.40
C LEU A 344 0.92 -51.22 10.46
N HIS A 345 0.34 -52.34 10.06
CA HIS A 345 1.07 -53.58 9.82
C HIS A 345 1.55 -53.63 8.38
N GLN A 346 2.78 -54.11 8.16
CA GLN A 346 3.42 -54.13 6.84
C GLN A 346 2.93 -55.31 5.99
N ASN A 347 1.67 -55.24 5.55
CA ASN A 347 1.08 -56.28 4.70
C ASN A 347 1.66 -56.26 3.28
N SER A 348 2.23 -57.41 2.88
CA SER A 348 2.37 -57.86 1.49
C SER A 348 3.39 -57.20 0.54
N LEU A 349 4.54 -56.70 1.04
CA LEU A 349 5.69 -56.37 0.15
C LEU A 349 7.06 -56.96 0.53
N CYS A 350 7.24 -57.57 1.70
CA CYS A 350 8.52 -58.19 2.09
C CYS A 350 8.40 -59.72 2.26
N LYS A 351 9.14 -60.49 1.44
CA LYS A 351 9.36 -61.93 1.64
C LYS A 351 10.49 -62.19 2.64
N CYS A 352 10.37 -61.63 3.85
CA CYS A 352 11.31 -61.82 4.95
C CYS A 352 10.63 -62.58 6.10
N SER A 353 11.43 -63.23 6.96
CA SER A 353 10.94 -64.16 7.99
C SER A 353 10.06 -63.50 9.07
N MET A 354 9.13 -64.28 9.63
CA MET A 354 7.97 -63.84 10.42
C MET A 354 8.27 -63.27 11.83
N GLU A 355 9.51 -62.90 12.14
CA GLU A 355 9.95 -62.62 13.52
C GLU A 355 10.22 -61.14 13.84
N GLU A 356 10.19 -60.23 12.86
CA GLU A 356 10.40 -58.77 13.07
C GLU A 356 9.21 -57.87 12.63
N CYS A 357 8.05 -58.41 12.25
CA CYS A 357 6.92 -57.62 11.72
C CYS A 357 6.09 -56.89 12.80
N GLY A 358 6.75 -56.06 13.60
CA GLY A 358 6.10 -55.15 14.55
C GLY A 358 5.30 -54.05 13.85
N SER A 359 4.17 -53.64 14.42
CA SER A 359 3.33 -52.55 13.89
C SER A 359 4.11 -51.23 13.85
N GLN A 360 4.28 -50.64 12.67
CA GLN A 360 5.06 -49.42 12.48
C GLN A 360 4.18 -48.18 12.65
N VAL A 361 4.75 -47.12 13.20
CA VAL A 361 4.04 -45.85 13.43
C VAL A 361 4.22 -44.92 12.23
N TYR A 362 3.12 -44.39 11.71
CA TYR A 362 3.06 -43.42 10.62
C TYR A 362 2.23 -42.20 11.03
N PHE A 363 2.66 -41.02 10.60
CA PHE A 363 1.90 -39.78 10.69
C PHE A 363 0.78 -39.74 9.63
N ARG A 364 -0.43 -39.38 10.06
CA ARG A 364 -1.60 -39.18 9.21
C ARG A 364 -1.63 -37.75 8.68
N THR A 365 -1.45 -37.59 7.37
CA THR A 365 -1.47 -36.26 6.75
C THR A 365 -2.89 -35.68 6.64
N GLY A 366 -3.91 -36.52 6.45
CA GLY A 366 -5.27 -36.14 6.03
C GLY A 366 -5.41 -35.81 4.52
N ASP A 367 -4.30 -35.84 3.79
CA ASP A 367 -4.24 -35.69 2.33
C ASP A 367 -4.47 -37.04 1.64
N PHE A 368 -5.08 -37.03 0.45
CA PHE A 368 -5.35 -38.22 -0.35
C PHE A 368 -4.58 -38.17 -1.68
N ALA A 369 -4.17 -39.34 -2.18
CA ALA A 369 -3.52 -39.49 -3.47
C ALA A 369 -3.91 -40.79 -4.19
N HIS A 370 -3.67 -40.79 -5.51
CA HIS A 370 -3.71 -41.95 -6.40
C HIS A 370 -2.26 -42.31 -6.80
N GLN A 371 -1.92 -43.60 -6.81
CA GLN A 371 -0.62 -44.10 -7.27
C GLN A 371 -0.66 -44.51 -8.74
N LEU A 372 0.15 -43.84 -9.57
CA LEU A 372 0.35 -44.18 -10.97
C LEU A 372 1.17 -45.48 -11.12
N PRO A 373 1.08 -46.19 -12.26
CA PRO A 373 1.92 -47.37 -12.57
C PRO A 373 3.45 -47.13 -12.51
N SER A 374 3.93 -45.89 -12.55
CA SER A 374 5.34 -45.53 -12.34
C SER A 374 5.78 -45.54 -10.86
N GLY A 375 4.82 -45.68 -9.94
CA GLY A 375 5.00 -45.50 -8.50
C GLY A 375 4.77 -44.06 -8.02
N ASP A 376 4.75 -43.07 -8.93
CA ASP A 376 4.49 -41.67 -8.61
C ASP A 376 3.07 -41.45 -8.06
N LEU A 377 2.94 -40.61 -7.05
CA LEU A 377 1.64 -40.22 -6.50
C LEU A 377 1.11 -38.93 -7.15
N VAL A 378 -0.19 -38.90 -7.44
CA VAL A 378 -0.95 -37.71 -7.86
C VAL A 378 -1.89 -37.31 -6.72
N PHE A 379 -1.85 -36.04 -6.33
CA PHE A 379 -2.64 -35.51 -5.22
C PHE A 379 -4.12 -35.37 -5.60
N LEU A 380 -5.02 -35.92 -4.77
CA LEU A 380 -6.47 -35.91 -4.98
C LEU A 380 -7.22 -34.85 -4.16
N GLY A 381 -6.59 -34.27 -3.13
CA GLY A 381 -7.23 -33.34 -2.19
C GLY A 381 -7.20 -33.83 -0.75
N ARG A 382 -8.09 -33.27 0.09
CA ARG A 382 -8.29 -33.65 1.49
C ARG A 382 -9.75 -34.04 1.72
N LYS A 383 -9.99 -34.98 2.64
CA LYS A 383 -11.35 -35.27 3.15
C LYS A 383 -11.68 -34.51 4.44
N ASP A 384 -10.66 -34.02 5.15
CA ASP A 384 -10.87 -33.05 6.23
C ASP A 384 -11.02 -31.63 5.69
N ARG A 385 -11.53 -30.72 6.53
CA ARG A 385 -11.89 -29.35 6.15
C ARG A 385 -10.71 -28.39 6.27
N THR A 386 -9.53 -28.85 5.86
CA THR A 386 -8.32 -28.04 5.71
C THR A 386 -8.06 -27.81 4.23
N VAL A 387 -7.62 -26.61 3.85
CA VAL A 387 -7.31 -26.26 2.46
C VAL A 387 -5.95 -25.60 2.35
N LYS A 388 -5.48 -25.41 1.11
CA LYS A 388 -4.24 -24.70 0.78
C LYS A 388 -4.58 -23.53 -0.14
N VAL A 389 -4.29 -22.31 0.30
CA VAL A 389 -4.59 -21.05 -0.42
C VAL A 389 -3.36 -20.16 -0.34
N ASN A 390 -2.82 -19.73 -1.49
CA ASN A 390 -1.58 -18.94 -1.58
C ASN A 390 -0.43 -19.57 -0.78
N GLY A 391 -0.28 -20.90 -0.88
CA GLY A 391 0.66 -21.72 -0.12
C GLY A 391 0.32 -21.97 1.34
N GLN A 392 -0.63 -21.24 1.93
CA GLN A 392 -0.95 -21.34 3.35
C GLN A 392 -1.90 -22.51 3.60
N ARG A 393 -1.57 -23.36 4.57
CA ARG A 393 -2.48 -24.39 5.08
C ARG A 393 -3.45 -23.75 6.06
N ILE A 394 -4.76 -23.90 5.80
CA ILE A 394 -5.84 -23.19 6.49
C ILE A 394 -6.90 -24.20 6.92
N ALA A 395 -7.13 -24.36 8.22
CA ALA A 395 -8.29 -25.08 8.73
C ALA A 395 -9.54 -24.20 8.62
N LEU A 396 -10.52 -24.59 7.80
CA LEU A 396 -11.79 -23.84 7.66
C LEU A 396 -12.58 -23.80 8.98
N GLU A 397 -12.31 -24.73 9.89
CA GLU A 397 -12.84 -24.75 11.27
C GLU A 397 -12.23 -23.64 12.17
N GLU A 398 -10.99 -23.19 11.94
CA GLU A 398 -10.43 -22.00 12.63
C GLU A 398 -11.11 -20.71 12.13
N VAL A 399 -11.44 -20.67 10.83
CA VAL A 399 -12.20 -19.59 10.19
C VAL A 399 -13.64 -19.55 10.73
N GLU A 400 -14.33 -20.69 10.81
CA GLU A 400 -15.67 -20.80 11.42
C GLU A 400 -15.70 -20.47 12.91
N ASN A 401 -14.76 -20.96 13.71
CA ASN A 401 -14.75 -20.69 15.15
C ASN A 401 -14.43 -19.21 15.45
N THR A 402 -13.65 -18.54 14.59
CA THR A 402 -13.47 -17.09 14.64
C THR A 402 -14.78 -16.35 14.31
N LEU A 403 -15.54 -16.82 13.31
CA LEU A 403 -16.86 -16.27 12.96
C LEU A 403 -17.89 -16.47 14.07
N ARG A 404 -17.97 -17.65 14.67
CA ARG A 404 -18.82 -17.95 15.85
C ARG A 404 -18.44 -17.14 17.09
N GLY A 405 -17.24 -16.55 17.12
CA GLY A 405 -16.79 -15.61 18.15
C GLY A 405 -17.33 -14.18 17.98
N HIS A 406 -18.00 -13.86 16.87
CA HIS A 406 -18.61 -12.55 16.63
C HIS A 406 -20.02 -12.49 17.24
N ASN A 407 -20.35 -11.44 18.00
CA ASN A 407 -21.58 -11.34 18.83
C ASN A 407 -22.88 -11.61 18.04
N ASP A 408 -22.94 -11.12 16.80
CA ASP A 408 -24.13 -11.10 15.95
C ASP A 408 -24.29 -12.39 15.11
N VAL A 409 -23.30 -13.28 15.13
CA VAL A 409 -23.32 -14.57 14.44
C VAL A 409 -23.92 -15.63 15.38
N ILE A 410 -24.91 -16.37 14.89
CA ILE A 410 -25.39 -17.60 15.57
C ILE A 410 -24.50 -18.78 15.21
N ASP A 411 -24.22 -18.95 13.92
CA ASP A 411 -23.38 -20.04 13.40
C ASP A 411 -22.79 -19.66 12.03
N ALA A 412 -21.72 -20.33 11.64
CA ALA A 412 -21.03 -20.14 10.37
C ALA A 412 -20.56 -21.46 9.78
N ALA A 413 -20.55 -21.52 8.45
CA ALA A 413 -20.13 -22.67 7.66
C ALA A 413 -19.24 -22.18 6.51
N VAL A 414 -17.97 -22.58 6.49
CA VAL A 414 -16.99 -22.08 5.53
C VAL A 414 -16.60 -23.17 4.52
N ILE A 415 -16.73 -22.89 3.23
CA ILE A 415 -16.23 -23.77 2.16
C ILE A 415 -15.02 -23.14 1.48
N SER A 416 -14.26 -23.97 0.77
CA SER A 416 -13.43 -23.52 -0.34
C SER A 416 -14.20 -23.79 -1.63
N HIS A 417 -14.42 -22.76 -2.42
CA HIS A 417 -14.88 -22.86 -3.80
C HIS A 417 -13.69 -22.82 -4.76
N LYS A 418 -13.85 -23.36 -5.97
CA LYS A 418 -12.84 -23.31 -7.03
C LYS A 418 -13.51 -23.56 -8.39
N ASP A 419 -13.59 -22.54 -9.24
CA ASP A 419 -14.04 -22.73 -10.62
C ASP A 419 -12.90 -23.27 -11.52
N GLN A 420 -13.24 -23.69 -12.74
CA GLN A 420 -12.35 -24.53 -13.56
C GLN A 420 -11.15 -23.79 -14.15
N GLY A 421 -10.09 -23.69 -13.35
CA GLY A 421 -8.81 -23.06 -13.69
C GLY A 421 -8.33 -22.05 -12.65
N GLU A 422 -9.26 -21.55 -11.83
CA GLU A 422 -9.03 -20.49 -10.83
C GLU A 422 -8.28 -20.96 -9.58
N ASP A 423 -8.03 -20.03 -8.66
CA ASP A 423 -7.53 -20.30 -7.32
C ASP A 423 -8.64 -20.65 -6.31
N ALA A 424 -8.25 -21.26 -5.20
CA ALA A 424 -9.17 -21.70 -4.15
C ALA A 424 -9.68 -20.51 -3.30
N LEU A 425 -10.94 -20.13 -3.49
CA LEU A 425 -11.59 -19.02 -2.78
C LEU A 425 -12.30 -19.49 -1.50
N ILE A 426 -12.03 -18.83 -0.37
CA ILE A 426 -12.71 -19.12 0.90
C ILE A 426 -14.05 -18.36 0.95
N VAL A 427 -15.16 -19.11 1.00
CA VAL A 427 -16.53 -18.58 1.05
C VAL A 427 -17.17 -18.94 2.39
N ALA A 428 -17.61 -17.92 3.14
CA ALA A 428 -18.26 -18.10 4.43
C ALA A 428 -19.78 -17.90 4.32
N PHE A 429 -20.53 -18.96 4.63
CA PHE A 429 -21.98 -18.89 4.87
C PHE A 429 -22.23 -18.58 6.34
N ILE A 430 -23.08 -17.60 6.64
CA ILE A 430 -23.25 -17.08 8.01
C ILE A 430 -24.74 -16.95 8.36
N LEU A 431 -25.11 -17.45 9.53
CA LEU A 431 -26.44 -17.36 10.13
C LEU A 431 -26.44 -16.28 11.22
N LEU A 432 -27.36 -15.31 11.12
CA LEU A 432 -27.36 -14.10 11.96
C LEU A 432 -28.35 -14.16 13.12
N ARG A 433 -28.05 -13.41 14.19
CA ARG A 433 -28.86 -13.31 15.41
C ARG A 433 -30.19 -12.58 15.20
N GLU A 434 -30.21 -11.59 14.31
CA GLU A 434 -31.40 -10.84 13.91
C GLU A 434 -31.69 -10.99 12.41
N LYS A 435 -32.92 -10.68 11.98
CA LYS A 435 -33.49 -11.15 10.69
C LYS A 435 -33.79 -10.06 9.65
N GLU A 436 -33.28 -8.85 9.83
CA GLU A 436 -33.45 -7.78 8.85
C GLU A 436 -32.50 -7.95 7.64
N GLU A 437 -32.73 -7.19 6.56
CA GLU A 437 -31.98 -7.32 5.31
C GLU A 437 -30.67 -6.50 5.35
N PHE A 438 -29.68 -7.03 6.08
CA PHE A 438 -28.39 -6.37 6.29
C PHE A 438 -27.46 -6.42 5.06
N GLY A 439 -26.92 -5.26 4.68
CA GLY A 439 -26.04 -5.06 3.51
C GLY A 439 -24.54 -5.10 3.80
N GLU A 440 -23.73 -4.52 2.89
CA GLU A 440 -22.27 -4.69 2.87
C GLU A 440 -21.51 -4.27 4.14
N MET A 441 -21.98 -3.25 4.88
CA MET A 441 -21.35 -2.84 6.16
C MET A 441 -21.20 -4.02 7.13
N PHE A 442 -22.24 -4.84 7.25
CA PHE A 442 -22.22 -5.98 8.17
C PHE A 442 -21.27 -7.11 7.73
N LYS A 443 -20.99 -7.24 6.42
CA LYS A 443 -19.88 -8.08 5.93
C LYS A 443 -18.52 -7.47 6.28
N MET A 444 -18.40 -6.14 6.23
CA MET A 444 -17.15 -5.44 6.55
C MET A 444 -16.81 -5.55 8.04
N SER A 445 -17.79 -5.37 8.93
CA SER A 445 -17.65 -5.58 10.38
C SER A 445 -17.10 -6.98 10.69
N ILE A 446 -17.73 -8.03 10.13
CA ILE A 446 -17.27 -9.42 10.25
C ILE A 446 -15.86 -9.59 9.67
N ARG A 447 -15.57 -9.04 8.48
CA ARG A 447 -14.25 -9.12 7.84
C ARG A 447 -13.17 -8.47 8.71
N ASN A 448 -13.44 -7.32 9.31
CA ASN A 448 -12.53 -6.58 10.18
C ASN A 448 -12.28 -7.33 11.49
N TRP A 449 -13.31 -7.92 12.10
CA TRP A 449 -13.17 -8.83 13.24
C TRP A 449 -12.22 -10.00 12.90
N MET A 450 -12.41 -10.64 11.74
CA MET A 450 -11.55 -11.73 11.31
C MET A 450 -10.10 -11.28 11.06
N ILE A 451 -9.88 -10.13 10.42
CA ILE A 451 -8.54 -9.54 10.24
C ILE A 451 -7.84 -9.27 11.59
N SER A 452 -8.59 -8.90 12.63
CA SER A 452 -8.04 -8.66 13.97
C SER A 452 -7.57 -9.93 14.71
N LYS A 453 -7.99 -11.12 14.27
CA LYS A 453 -7.73 -12.41 14.95
C LYS A 453 -6.98 -13.44 14.09
N LEU A 454 -7.08 -13.35 12.77
CA LEU A 454 -6.46 -14.28 11.82
C LEU A 454 -5.53 -13.55 10.84
N PRO A 455 -4.45 -14.21 10.36
CA PRO A 455 -3.69 -13.75 9.20
C PRO A 455 -4.60 -13.47 8.00
N THR A 456 -4.32 -12.42 7.23
CA THR A 456 -5.20 -11.91 6.16
C THR A 456 -5.61 -12.95 5.12
N ALA A 457 -4.73 -13.92 4.82
CA ALA A 457 -5.02 -15.01 3.86
C ALA A 457 -6.02 -16.06 4.37
N MET A 458 -6.34 -16.08 5.68
CA MET A 458 -7.37 -16.93 6.28
C MET A 458 -8.76 -16.27 6.32
N VAL A 459 -8.86 -14.99 5.90
CA VAL A 459 -10.11 -14.24 5.90
C VAL A 459 -10.90 -14.55 4.62
N PRO A 460 -12.19 -14.93 4.71
CA PRO A 460 -13.01 -15.24 3.55
C PRO A 460 -13.05 -14.10 2.51
N THR A 461 -12.94 -14.46 1.24
CA THR A 461 -13.07 -13.51 0.12
C THR A 461 -14.53 -13.13 -0.10
N ARG A 462 -15.46 -14.06 0.15
CA ARG A 462 -16.91 -13.89 -0.05
C ARG A 462 -17.71 -14.29 1.20
N PHE A 463 -18.68 -13.46 1.57
CA PHE A 463 -19.61 -13.69 2.67
C PHE A 463 -21.05 -13.83 2.15
N VAL A 464 -21.76 -14.87 2.59
CA VAL A 464 -23.11 -15.23 2.14
C VAL A 464 -24.03 -15.43 3.34
N PHE A 465 -24.98 -14.53 3.56
CA PHE A 465 -25.94 -14.68 4.66
C PHE A 465 -27.04 -15.67 4.31
N VAL A 466 -27.36 -16.56 5.25
CA VAL A 466 -28.37 -17.61 5.09
C VAL A 466 -29.42 -17.56 6.19
N LYS A 467 -30.68 -17.86 5.84
CA LYS A 467 -31.79 -17.93 6.82
C LYS A 467 -31.75 -19.19 7.69
N SER A 468 -30.97 -20.19 7.27
CA SER A 468 -30.63 -21.43 7.95
C SER A 468 -29.45 -22.08 7.21
N LEU A 469 -28.54 -22.74 7.92
CA LEU A 469 -27.60 -23.67 7.28
C LEU A 469 -28.36 -24.94 6.85
N PRO A 470 -28.09 -25.50 5.66
CA PRO A 470 -28.68 -26.78 5.25
C PRO A 470 -28.13 -27.90 6.13
N MET A 471 -28.98 -28.86 6.50
CA MET A 471 -28.62 -29.93 7.43
C MET A 471 -28.92 -31.30 6.82
N SER A 472 -27.93 -32.19 6.85
CA SER A 472 -28.07 -33.60 6.48
C SER A 472 -29.00 -34.34 7.45
N ALA A 473 -29.48 -35.52 7.04
CA ALA A 473 -30.32 -36.40 7.87
C ALA A 473 -29.67 -36.85 9.21
N SER A 474 -28.38 -36.57 9.43
CA SER A 474 -27.66 -36.82 10.67
C SER A 474 -27.60 -35.62 11.64
N GLY A 475 -28.22 -34.48 11.29
CA GLY A 475 -28.18 -33.25 12.09
C GLY A 475 -26.85 -32.49 12.02
N LYS A 476 -26.09 -32.67 10.93
CA LYS A 476 -24.85 -31.92 10.62
C LYS A 476 -25.01 -31.09 9.35
N VAL A 477 -24.34 -29.95 9.27
CA VAL A 477 -24.35 -29.04 8.11
C VAL A 477 -23.99 -29.79 6.82
N ASP A 478 -24.80 -29.60 5.79
CA ASP A 478 -24.64 -30.21 4.47
C ASP A 478 -23.85 -29.29 3.52
N TYR A 479 -22.53 -29.48 3.50
CA TYR A 479 -21.63 -28.66 2.71
C TYR A 479 -21.75 -28.90 1.20
N THR A 480 -22.29 -30.04 0.78
CA THR A 480 -22.59 -30.37 -0.62
C THR A 480 -23.68 -29.43 -1.18
N VAL A 481 -24.80 -29.29 -0.45
CA VAL A 481 -25.87 -28.35 -0.81
C VAL A 481 -25.40 -26.90 -0.84
N LEU A 482 -24.44 -26.52 0.03
CA LEU A 482 -23.84 -25.19 0.01
C LEU A 482 -23.04 -24.90 -1.26
N VAL A 483 -22.28 -25.88 -1.77
CA VAL A 483 -21.52 -25.74 -3.04
C VAL A 483 -22.48 -25.60 -4.24
N GLU A 484 -23.49 -26.47 -4.33
CA GLU A 484 -24.49 -26.43 -5.42
C GLU A 484 -25.26 -25.10 -5.47
N SER A 485 -25.47 -24.45 -4.32
CA SER A 485 -26.13 -23.14 -4.23
C SER A 485 -25.34 -21.99 -4.88
N ILE A 486 -24.03 -22.13 -5.07
CA ILE A 486 -23.18 -21.14 -5.75
C ILE A 486 -23.25 -21.35 -7.27
N LEU A 487 -23.17 -22.60 -7.74
CA LEU A 487 -23.17 -22.96 -9.16
C LEU A 487 -24.48 -22.55 -9.89
N SER A 488 -25.58 -22.48 -9.15
CA SER A 488 -26.94 -22.35 -9.69
C SER A 488 -27.37 -20.93 -10.14
N LYS A 489 -26.44 -19.97 -10.35
CA LYS A 489 -26.78 -18.54 -10.57
C LYS A 489 -26.24 -17.85 -11.83
N ASN A 490 -25.41 -18.49 -12.65
CA ASN A 490 -24.62 -17.81 -13.69
C ASN A 490 -25.13 -18.05 -15.15
N HIS A 491 -26.42 -17.89 -15.43
CA HIS A 491 -26.96 -18.03 -16.81
C HIS A 491 -28.15 -17.09 -17.15
N VAL A 492 -27.91 -15.98 -17.86
CA VAL A 492 -28.85 -15.26 -18.75
C VAL A 492 -28.07 -14.55 -19.88
N GLN A 493 -28.60 -14.54 -21.10
CA GLN A 493 -28.01 -14.00 -22.36
C GLN A 493 -29.15 -13.65 -23.36
N ASP A 494 -29.01 -12.80 -24.40
CA ASP A 494 -27.93 -11.84 -24.76
C ASP A 494 -28.43 -10.36 -24.63
N GLU A 495 -28.57 -9.43 -25.59
CA GLU A 495 -28.37 -9.39 -27.06
C GLU A 495 -28.00 -7.96 -27.56
N ILE A 496 -26.80 -7.85 -28.17
CA ILE A 496 -26.34 -6.97 -29.30
C ILE A 496 -26.94 -5.54 -29.46
N SER A 497 -26.07 -4.49 -29.48
CA SER A 497 -26.17 -3.36 -30.46
C SER A 497 -24.97 -2.39 -30.58
N ASN A 498 -23.84 -2.89 -31.09
CA ASN A 498 -23.04 -2.33 -32.21
C ASN A 498 -22.50 -0.85 -32.27
N ILE A 499 -21.20 -0.74 -32.59
CA ILE A 499 -20.45 0.42 -33.20
C ILE A 499 -19.98 1.57 -32.27
N GLY A 500 -18.88 1.33 -31.53
CA GLY A 500 -17.54 1.80 -31.96
C GLY A 500 -16.98 3.15 -31.48
N PRO A 501 -15.94 3.10 -30.64
CA PRO A 501 -14.67 3.79 -30.89
C PRO A 501 -13.51 2.79 -30.99
N SER A 502 -12.82 2.75 -32.13
CA SER A 502 -11.80 1.73 -32.43
C SER A 502 -10.47 1.92 -31.67
N ASN A 503 -9.69 0.84 -31.63
CA ASN A 503 -8.33 0.72 -31.06
C ASN A 503 -8.17 0.92 -29.54
N LEU A 504 -9.15 1.41 -28.79
CA LEU A 504 -9.07 1.51 -27.32
C LEU A 504 -9.89 0.44 -26.58
N MET A 505 -11.13 0.12 -27.00
CA MET A 505 -11.91 -0.94 -26.34
C MET A 505 -11.16 -2.29 -26.27
N PRO A 506 -10.52 -2.79 -27.36
CA PRO A 506 -9.80 -4.05 -27.31
C PRO A 506 -8.57 -4.02 -26.40
N VAL A 507 -7.98 -2.84 -26.18
CA VAL A 507 -6.81 -2.67 -25.30
C VAL A 507 -7.24 -2.63 -23.83
N ILE A 508 -8.37 -1.98 -23.52
CA ILE A 508 -8.95 -1.97 -22.18
C ILE A 508 -9.42 -3.38 -21.80
N LYS A 509 -10.18 -4.06 -22.67
CA LYS A 509 -10.57 -5.45 -22.47
C LYS A 509 -9.35 -6.35 -22.31
N LYS A 510 -8.35 -6.25 -23.21
CA LYS A 510 -7.11 -7.02 -23.09
C LYS A 510 -6.43 -6.80 -21.73
N ALA A 511 -6.30 -5.56 -21.24
CA ALA A 511 -5.72 -5.29 -19.93
C ALA A 511 -6.54 -5.92 -18.78
N PHE A 512 -7.87 -5.95 -18.89
CA PHE A 512 -8.74 -6.66 -17.94
C PHE A 512 -8.54 -8.19 -18.03
N CYS A 513 -8.64 -8.78 -19.23
CA CYS A 513 -8.37 -10.20 -19.49
C CYS A 513 -7.00 -10.64 -18.95
N GLU A 514 -5.95 -9.85 -19.19
CA GLU A 514 -4.58 -10.11 -18.70
C GLU A 514 -4.46 -9.99 -17.18
N ALA A 515 -5.18 -9.05 -16.55
CA ALA A 515 -5.17 -8.86 -15.10
C ALA A 515 -6.02 -9.89 -14.32
N LEU A 516 -7.02 -10.47 -14.98
CA LEU A 516 -7.99 -11.40 -14.41
C LEU A 516 -7.80 -12.86 -14.86
N MET A 517 -6.99 -13.08 -15.90
CA MET A 517 -6.72 -14.38 -16.53
C MET A 517 -7.97 -15.06 -17.13
N VAL A 518 -8.86 -14.28 -17.76
CA VAL A 518 -10.09 -14.74 -18.44
C VAL A 518 -10.01 -14.57 -19.96
N GLU A 519 -10.70 -15.42 -20.72
CA GLU A 519 -10.61 -15.44 -22.20
C GLU A 519 -11.25 -14.22 -22.89
N ASP A 520 -12.34 -13.68 -22.34
CA ASP A 520 -12.99 -12.43 -22.78
C ASP A 520 -13.62 -11.73 -21.56
N VAL A 521 -13.92 -10.44 -21.70
CA VAL A 521 -14.60 -9.60 -20.71
C VAL A 521 -15.64 -8.76 -21.45
N SER A 522 -16.89 -8.72 -20.99
CA SER A 522 -17.95 -7.92 -21.61
C SER A 522 -17.67 -6.41 -21.55
N ASP A 523 -18.34 -5.63 -22.39
CA ASP A 523 -18.23 -4.16 -22.38
C ASP A 523 -18.63 -3.58 -21.01
N ASP A 524 -19.57 -4.22 -20.31
CA ASP A 524 -20.16 -3.76 -19.04
C ASP A 524 -19.80 -4.60 -17.80
N ASP A 525 -18.87 -5.56 -17.91
CA ASP A 525 -18.44 -6.36 -16.75
C ASP A 525 -17.70 -5.49 -15.73
N ASP A 526 -18.15 -5.52 -14.46
CA ASP A 526 -17.51 -4.81 -13.37
C ASP A 526 -16.28 -5.58 -12.87
N PHE A 527 -15.11 -4.98 -13.05
CA PHE A 527 -13.79 -5.53 -12.75
C PHE A 527 -13.72 -6.21 -11.37
N PHE A 528 -14.32 -5.61 -10.34
CA PHE A 528 -14.24 -6.13 -8.97
C PHE A 528 -15.30 -7.20 -8.69
N VAL A 529 -16.38 -7.24 -9.46
CA VAL A 529 -17.38 -8.32 -9.42
C VAL A 529 -16.85 -9.58 -10.12
N ILE A 530 -16.11 -9.44 -11.23
CA ILE A 530 -15.49 -10.56 -11.97
C ILE A 530 -14.10 -10.96 -11.43
N GLY A 531 -13.87 -10.83 -10.13
CA GLY A 531 -12.68 -11.34 -9.43
C GLY A 531 -11.51 -10.36 -9.25
N GLY A 532 -11.63 -9.14 -9.79
CA GLY A 532 -10.61 -8.10 -9.65
C GLY A 532 -10.37 -7.67 -8.20
N ASN A 533 -9.10 -7.46 -7.89
CA ASN A 533 -8.61 -7.02 -6.58
C ASN A 533 -7.59 -5.88 -6.77
N SER A 534 -7.02 -5.34 -5.69
CA SER A 534 -6.08 -4.21 -5.76
C SER A 534 -4.80 -4.49 -6.56
N ILE A 535 -4.33 -5.75 -6.62
CA ILE A 535 -3.14 -6.15 -7.38
C ILE A 535 -3.49 -6.23 -8.88
N ALA A 536 -4.61 -6.88 -9.21
CA ALA A 536 -5.12 -6.90 -10.58
C ALA A 536 -5.47 -5.48 -11.08
N ALA A 537 -6.02 -4.63 -10.21
CA ALA A 537 -6.31 -3.22 -10.51
C ALA A 537 -5.02 -2.43 -10.79
N ALA A 538 -3.94 -2.67 -10.04
CA ALA A 538 -2.63 -2.08 -10.33
C ALA A 538 -2.08 -2.57 -11.69
N HIS A 539 -2.28 -3.84 -12.06
CA HIS A 539 -1.90 -4.39 -13.37
C HIS A 539 -2.66 -3.71 -14.53
N VAL A 540 -3.99 -3.59 -14.44
CA VAL A 540 -4.80 -2.81 -15.41
C VAL A 540 -4.31 -1.36 -15.48
N SER A 541 -4.04 -0.75 -14.33
CA SER A 541 -3.61 0.65 -14.24
C SER A 541 -2.27 0.88 -14.93
N HIS A 542 -1.33 -0.06 -14.76
CA HIS A 542 -0.02 -0.06 -15.41
C HIS A 542 -0.16 -0.27 -16.93
N ASN A 543 -0.85 -1.33 -17.38
CA ASN A 543 -0.98 -1.68 -18.80
C ASN A 543 -1.72 -0.61 -19.62
N LEU A 544 -2.60 0.19 -18.99
CA LEU A 544 -3.31 1.29 -19.64
C LEU A 544 -2.65 2.67 -19.42
N GLY A 545 -1.65 2.78 -18.54
CA GLY A 545 -1.01 4.05 -18.18
C GLY A 545 -1.94 5.03 -17.45
N ILE A 546 -2.80 4.53 -16.57
CA ILE A 546 -3.87 5.29 -15.89
C ILE A 546 -3.68 5.34 -14.38
N ASP A 547 -4.29 6.34 -13.74
CA ASP A 547 -4.38 6.42 -12.28
C ASP A 547 -5.36 5.34 -11.75
N MET A 548 -4.93 4.55 -10.78
CA MET A 548 -5.70 3.43 -10.21
C MET A 548 -7.08 3.85 -9.69
N ARG A 549 -7.25 5.11 -9.26
CA ARG A 549 -8.55 5.66 -8.83
C ARG A 549 -9.60 5.66 -9.95
N LEU A 550 -9.18 5.73 -11.21
CA LEU A 550 -10.09 5.66 -12.37
C LEU A 550 -10.76 4.29 -12.47
N LEU A 551 -10.07 3.19 -12.14
CA LEU A 551 -10.67 1.86 -12.18
C LEU A 551 -11.72 1.66 -11.06
N TYR A 552 -11.48 2.21 -9.87
CA TYR A 552 -12.48 2.23 -8.79
C TYR A 552 -13.69 3.15 -9.07
N THR A 553 -13.52 4.15 -9.95
CA THR A 553 -14.61 5.08 -10.33
C THR A 553 -15.39 4.57 -11.54
N PHE A 554 -14.70 3.90 -12.48
CA PHE A 554 -15.22 3.40 -13.75
C PHE A 554 -14.82 1.92 -13.95
N PRO A 555 -15.41 0.99 -13.18
CA PRO A 555 -14.93 -0.40 -13.12
C PRO A 555 -15.31 -1.27 -14.33
N THR A 556 -15.99 -0.76 -15.35
CA THR A 556 -16.34 -1.54 -16.56
C THR A 556 -15.56 -1.02 -17.78
N PRO A 557 -15.21 -1.89 -18.76
CA PRO A 557 -14.48 -1.48 -19.96
C PRO A 557 -15.14 -0.32 -20.71
N ALA A 558 -16.47 -0.29 -20.84
CA ALA A 558 -17.22 0.77 -21.49
C ALA A 558 -17.13 2.11 -20.74
N LYS A 559 -17.32 2.10 -19.42
CA LYS A 559 -17.22 3.32 -18.60
C LYS A 559 -15.80 3.89 -18.65
N LEU A 560 -14.80 3.02 -18.50
CA LEU A 560 -13.39 3.42 -18.58
C LEU A 560 -13.00 3.92 -19.98
N LEU A 561 -13.54 3.30 -21.04
CA LEU A 561 -13.35 3.74 -22.42
C LEU A 561 -13.91 5.14 -22.66
N ILE A 562 -15.13 5.43 -22.21
CA ILE A 562 -15.77 6.75 -22.36
C ILE A 562 -14.86 7.81 -21.74
N THR A 563 -14.46 7.64 -20.48
CA THR A 563 -13.55 8.56 -19.77
C THR A 563 -12.20 8.74 -20.50
N LEU A 564 -11.62 7.68 -21.08
CA LEU A 564 -10.34 7.75 -21.78
C LEU A 564 -10.44 8.35 -23.20
N VAL A 565 -11.58 8.21 -23.87
CA VAL A 565 -11.86 8.83 -25.17
C VAL A 565 -12.13 10.32 -25.01
N GLU A 566 -12.95 10.71 -24.04
CA GLU A 566 -13.18 12.12 -23.67
C GLU A 566 -11.85 12.82 -23.34
N LYS A 567 -10.96 12.15 -22.60
CA LYS A 567 -9.63 12.67 -22.25
C LYS A 567 -8.65 12.78 -23.43
N LYS A 568 -8.77 11.92 -24.45
CA LYS A 568 -7.94 12.00 -25.68
C LYS A 568 -8.50 12.97 -26.73
N GLY A 569 -9.80 13.26 -26.73
CA GLY A 569 -10.45 14.16 -27.68
C GLY A 569 -9.85 15.57 -27.75
N SER A 570 -9.26 16.07 -26.65
CA SER A 570 -8.69 17.42 -26.59
C SER A 570 -7.26 17.60 -27.14
N LYS A 571 -6.50 16.52 -27.45
CA LYS A 571 -5.06 16.65 -27.78
C LYS A 571 -4.63 16.32 -29.22
N ASN A 572 -5.54 15.93 -30.12
CA ASN A 572 -5.19 15.61 -31.51
C ASN A 572 -5.50 16.74 -32.52
N LYS A 573 -4.50 17.60 -32.77
CA LYS A 573 -4.27 18.21 -34.08
C LYS A 573 -2.84 17.93 -34.52
N ASN A 574 -2.71 17.37 -35.72
CA ASN A 574 -1.46 17.14 -36.46
C ASN A 574 -0.43 16.19 -35.80
N PHE A 575 -0.55 14.89 -36.09
CA PHE A 575 0.60 14.15 -36.63
C PHE A 575 0.12 13.24 -37.77
N GLY A 576 0.85 13.24 -38.89
CA GLY A 576 0.51 12.44 -40.06
C GLY A 576 1.10 11.04 -39.98
N ILE A 577 0.31 10.02 -40.31
CA ILE A 577 0.77 8.63 -40.45
C ILE A 577 1.57 8.51 -41.75
N ASN A 578 2.65 7.74 -41.71
CA ASN A 578 3.32 7.21 -42.89
C ASN A 578 3.78 5.78 -42.57
N ASP A 579 3.03 4.79 -43.05
CA ASP A 579 3.41 3.39 -42.90
C ASP A 579 4.54 3.03 -43.88
N ASN A 580 5.55 2.26 -43.43
CA ASN A 580 5.90 0.95 -44.02
C ASN A 580 7.22 0.35 -43.49
N ALA A 581 7.16 -0.96 -43.26
CA ALA A 581 8.16 -1.99 -43.58
C ALA A 581 9.58 -2.03 -42.93
N GLU A 582 9.79 -3.17 -42.25
CA GLU A 582 10.94 -4.08 -42.31
C GLU A 582 12.19 -3.92 -41.42
N LEU A 583 12.66 -5.10 -40.96
CA LEU A 583 13.85 -5.29 -40.14
C LEU A 583 15.05 -5.71 -41.02
N ILE A 584 16.22 -5.14 -40.76
CA ILE A 584 17.50 -5.86 -40.94
C ILE A 584 18.39 -5.62 -39.72
N ILE A 585 18.85 -6.71 -39.12
CA ILE A 585 19.89 -6.75 -38.08
C ILE A 585 21.23 -7.04 -38.77
N GLN A 586 22.33 -6.40 -38.36
CA GLN A 586 23.70 -6.96 -38.16
C GLN A 586 24.66 -5.83 -37.69
N PRO A 587 25.80 -6.13 -37.00
CA PRO A 587 26.32 -5.21 -35.97
C PRO A 587 27.82 -4.80 -36.06
N ASP A 588 28.25 -4.06 -35.02
CA ASP A 588 29.60 -4.01 -34.43
C ASP A 588 30.72 -3.21 -35.15
N LYS A 589 31.15 -2.08 -34.53
CA LYS A 589 32.52 -1.97 -33.93
C LYS A 589 32.83 -0.70 -33.12
N ARG A 590 33.06 -0.93 -31.83
CA ARG A 590 34.19 -0.47 -30.98
C ARG A 590 34.98 0.82 -31.29
N ASN A 591 35.01 1.66 -30.25
CA ASN A 591 36.20 2.27 -29.61
C ASN A 591 36.78 3.63 -30.08
N ALA A 592 36.92 4.49 -29.05
CA ALA A 592 38.02 5.40 -28.76
C ALA A 592 38.31 6.60 -29.70
N TYR A 593 38.07 7.80 -29.17
CA TYR A 593 38.78 9.02 -29.55
C TYR A 593 39.82 9.39 -28.49
N SER A 594 41.01 9.78 -28.92
CA SER A 594 42.00 10.46 -28.09
C SER A 594 42.70 11.57 -28.89
N SER A 595 42.45 12.82 -28.46
CA SER A 595 43.31 14.00 -28.57
C SER A 595 44.59 13.95 -29.43
N LEU A 596 44.79 14.98 -30.28
CA LEU A 596 45.71 16.08 -29.94
C LEU A 596 45.45 17.35 -30.79
N GLU A 597 46.17 18.43 -30.47
CA GLU A 597 46.05 19.78 -31.03
C GLU A 597 47.21 20.12 -32.00
N SER A 598 47.30 21.40 -32.42
CA SER A 598 48.45 22.07 -33.08
C SER A 598 48.70 21.73 -34.58
N GLU A 599 49.19 22.64 -35.45
CA GLU A 599 49.44 24.08 -35.30
C GLU A 599 49.35 24.88 -36.64
N THR A 600 49.72 26.17 -36.61
CA THR A 600 49.57 27.23 -37.65
C THR A 600 50.77 27.27 -38.65
N PRO A 601 51.00 28.25 -39.56
CA PRO A 601 50.29 29.52 -39.94
C PRO A 601 50.09 29.67 -41.50
N ASP A 602 49.85 30.81 -42.17
CA ASP A 602 49.94 32.27 -41.90
C ASP A 602 49.07 33.14 -42.87
N ARG A 603 48.91 34.44 -42.54
CA ARG A 603 48.68 35.66 -43.38
C ARG A 603 47.27 36.27 -43.61
N LEU A 604 47.12 37.43 -42.97
CA LEU A 604 46.54 38.73 -43.42
C LEU A 604 45.07 38.78 -43.92
N GLY A 605 44.25 39.74 -43.47
CA GLY A 605 44.50 40.77 -42.44
C GLY A 605 43.45 41.89 -42.39
N SER A 606 43.58 42.75 -41.36
CA SER A 606 42.66 43.84 -40.97
C SER A 606 41.30 43.39 -40.41
N LYS A 607 40.68 44.06 -39.42
CA LYS A 607 41.01 45.34 -38.77
C LYS A 607 40.69 45.27 -37.27
N LEU A 608 41.56 45.79 -36.41
CA LEU A 608 41.40 45.82 -34.95
C LEU A 608 40.38 46.89 -34.50
N GLN A 609 39.66 46.65 -33.38
CA GLN A 609 40.05 47.20 -32.07
C GLN A 609 39.15 46.73 -30.92
N ARG A 610 39.76 46.12 -29.89
CA ARG A 610 39.20 45.92 -28.56
C ARG A 610 40.36 45.66 -27.58
N THR A 611 40.61 46.57 -26.65
CA THR A 611 41.68 46.39 -25.65
C THR A 611 41.27 46.99 -24.30
N LEU A 612 41.24 46.14 -23.27
CA LEU A 612 41.29 46.55 -21.87
C LEU A 612 42.76 46.65 -21.45
N SER A 613 43.15 47.65 -20.67
CA SER A 613 44.44 47.67 -19.98
C SER A 613 44.28 47.24 -18.53
N TRP A 614 45.25 46.47 -18.03
CA TRP A 614 45.31 45.99 -16.66
C TRP A 614 46.32 46.80 -15.84
N THR A 615 46.14 46.82 -14.53
CA THR A 615 47.22 47.01 -13.54
C THR A 615 47.02 45.99 -12.42
N LEU A 616 48.04 45.19 -12.12
CA LEU A 616 48.08 44.32 -10.94
C LEU A 616 48.45 45.15 -9.69
N TYR A 617 48.10 44.69 -8.49
CA TYR A 617 49.08 44.15 -7.53
C TYR A 617 48.41 43.41 -6.34
N GLU A 618 49.05 42.32 -5.92
CA GLU A 618 49.02 41.58 -4.63
C GLU A 618 47.73 41.35 -3.79
N ARG A 619 47.23 40.10 -3.91
CA ARG A 619 47.08 39.05 -2.87
C ARG A 619 46.28 39.26 -1.55
N ASN A 620 45.28 38.36 -1.40
CA ASN A 620 44.95 37.52 -0.23
C ASN A 620 44.41 38.18 1.07
N ASP A 621 43.40 37.62 1.76
CA ASP A 621 42.47 36.51 1.46
C ASP A 621 41.15 36.75 2.22
N ASP A 622 40.00 36.66 1.54
CA ASP A 622 38.70 36.38 2.18
C ASP A 622 37.58 36.16 1.14
N GLN A 623 36.98 34.95 1.06
CA GLN A 623 35.63 34.80 0.49
C GLN A 623 34.96 33.43 0.73
N ALA A 624 33.74 33.47 1.28
CA ALA A 624 32.75 32.41 1.13
C ALA A 624 31.99 32.56 -0.21
N VAL A 625 31.54 31.45 -0.79
CA VAL A 625 31.00 31.41 -2.16
C VAL A 625 29.54 31.88 -2.22
N ARG A 626 29.25 32.87 -3.08
CA ARG A 626 27.89 33.17 -3.57
C ARG A 626 27.63 32.46 -4.90
N SER A 627 26.54 31.69 -4.98
CA SER A 627 26.02 31.11 -6.22
C SER A 627 25.30 32.17 -7.09
N LYS A 628 25.11 31.86 -8.39
CA LYS A 628 24.66 32.83 -9.40
C LYS A 628 23.16 32.73 -9.67
N ARG A 629 22.48 33.88 -9.76
CA ARG A 629 21.13 33.98 -10.36
C ARG A 629 21.19 33.70 -11.87
N LEU A 630 20.24 32.92 -12.38
CA LEU A 630 19.94 32.82 -13.81
C LEU A 630 18.98 33.96 -14.23
N LYS A 631 18.95 34.28 -15.52
CA LYS A 631 18.04 35.26 -16.11
C LYS A 631 16.79 34.58 -16.66
N VAL A 632 15.65 35.28 -16.60
CA VAL A 632 14.44 34.98 -17.37
C VAL A 632 14.23 36.13 -18.36
N ASP A 633 13.85 35.82 -19.60
CA ASP A 633 13.64 36.82 -20.66
C ASP A 633 12.27 37.51 -20.55
N SER A 634 12.25 38.69 -19.94
CA SER A 634 11.06 39.54 -19.83
C SER A 634 10.99 40.55 -20.98
N ASN A 635 10.50 40.14 -22.17
CA ASN A 635 10.25 41.08 -23.27
C ASN A 635 9.24 40.59 -24.33
N LYS A 636 7.95 40.60 -23.97
CA LYS A 636 6.78 40.80 -24.86
C LYS A 636 5.48 40.73 -24.06
N TYR A 637 4.85 41.88 -23.85
CA TYR A 637 3.44 42.19 -24.12
C TYR A 637 3.21 43.67 -23.78
N ASN A 638 2.48 44.38 -24.63
CA ASN A 638 2.21 45.82 -24.41
C ASN A 638 1.05 45.96 -23.44
N ILE A 639 1.25 46.73 -22.37
CA ILE A 639 0.21 47.03 -21.39
C ILE A 639 -0.73 48.10 -21.96
N LEU A 640 -1.99 47.72 -22.15
CA LEU A 640 -3.16 48.60 -22.08
C LEU A 640 -3.88 48.14 -20.81
N ASP A 641 -3.76 48.89 -19.72
CA ASP A 641 -4.28 48.49 -18.40
C ASP A 641 -5.80 48.30 -18.42
N PRO A 642 -6.33 47.09 -18.15
CA PRO A 642 -7.71 46.92 -17.73
C PRO A 642 -7.85 47.42 -16.29
N VAL A 643 -8.96 48.08 -15.96
CA VAL A 643 -9.24 48.47 -14.57
C VAL A 643 -9.73 47.24 -13.81
N HIS A 644 -8.79 46.42 -13.33
CA HIS A 644 -9.05 45.15 -12.65
C HIS A 644 -9.86 45.35 -11.34
N LEU A 645 -11.19 45.28 -11.44
CA LEU A 645 -12.16 45.57 -10.37
C LEU A 645 -11.97 44.77 -9.06
N PHE A 646 -11.36 43.58 -9.13
CA PHE A 646 -11.07 42.74 -7.96
C PHE A 646 -9.69 42.97 -7.34
N ASN A 647 -8.88 43.89 -7.87
CA ASN A 647 -7.51 44.14 -7.39
C ASN A 647 -7.48 45.06 -6.13
N GLY A 648 -8.37 44.82 -5.17
CA GLY A 648 -8.49 45.60 -3.93
C GLY A 648 -7.75 44.96 -2.76
N TYR A 649 -8.41 44.83 -1.60
CA TYR A 649 -7.83 44.15 -0.43
C TYR A 649 -7.87 42.62 -0.63
N PRO A 650 -6.78 41.88 -0.37
CA PRO A 650 -5.52 42.33 0.25
C PRO A 650 -4.47 42.87 -0.75
N TRP A 651 -4.64 42.64 -2.05
CA TRP A 651 -3.61 42.78 -3.09
C TRP A 651 -2.94 44.15 -3.21
N ASN A 652 -3.65 45.24 -2.92
CA ASN A 652 -3.17 46.63 -3.01
C ASN A 652 -3.28 47.43 -1.68
N SER A 653 -3.37 46.74 -0.53
CA SER A 653 -3.56 47.39 0.78
C SER A 653 -2.23 47.67 1.50
N ALA A 654 -2.02 48.93 1.91
CA ALA A 654 -0.93 49.31 2.81
C ALA A 654 -1.23 49.00 4.30
N SER A 655 -2.39 48.42 4.61
CA SER A 655 -2.85 48.12 5.98
C SER A 655 -3.46 46.72 6.08
N ILE A 656 -2.67 45.71 5.72
CA ILE A 656 -2.94 44.30 6.06
C ILE A 656 -2.51 44.11 7.54
N PRO A 657 -3.34 43.51 8.42
CA PRO A 657 -2.92 43.21 9.79
C PRO A 657 -1.78 42.16 9.87
N LYS A 658 -1.19 42.04 11.05
CA LYS A 658 -0.02 41.20 11.38
C LYS A 658 -0.13 39.76 10.86
N SER A 659 1.03 39.17 10.57
CA SER A 659 1.25 37.96 9.76
C SER A 659 0.23 36.83 9.92
N CYS A 660 -0.23 36.31 8.79
CA CYS A 660 -1.23 35.24 8.71
C CYS A 660 -0.96 34.30 7.52
N SER A 661 -1.53 33.09 7.54
CA SER A 661 -1.43 32.14 6.44
C SER A 661 -2.73 31.39 6.20
N PHE A 662 -2.98 31.03 4.94
CA PHE A 662 -4.16 30.32 4.48
C PHE A 662 -3.76 29.12 3.60
N SER A 663 -4.31 27.96 3.91
CA SER A 663 -4.24 26.76 3.05
C SER A 663 -5.65 26.23 2.77
N ARG A 664 -5.76 25.12 2.03
CA ARG A 664 -7.03 24.44 1.77
C ARG A 664 -7.73 23.85 3.02
N CYS A 665 -7.05 23.79 4.17
CA CYS A 665 -7.56 23.15 5.39
C CYS A 665 -7.33 23.93 6.68
N ASN A 666 -6.45 24.93 6.71
CA ASN A 666 -6.07 25.60 7.94
C ASN A 666 -5.77 27.10 7.73
N GLN A 667 -5.97 27.88 8.79
CA GLN A 667 -5.56 29.28 8.90
C GLN A 667 -4.68 29.45 10.13
N VAL A 668 -3.54 30.13 10.00
CA VAL A 668 -2.64 30.43 11.12
C VAL A 668 -2.47 31.94 11.25
N MET A 669 -2.63 32.46 12.47
CA MET A 669 -2.53 33.89 12.78
C MET A 669 -1.45 34.11 13.84
N LEU A 670 -0.55 35.09 13.65
CA LEU A 670 0.39 35.49 14.71
C LEU A 670 -0.36 35.97 15.96
N ALA A 671 0.11 35.62 17.16
CA ALA A 671 -0.48 36.14 18.40
C ALA A 671 0.07 37.54 18.72
N GLY A 672 -0.80 38.54 18.82
CA GLY A 672 -0.38 39.88 19.23
C GLY A 672 -1.46 40.96 19.10
N GLU A 673 -2.17 41.21 20.21
CA GLU A 673 -3.14 42.28 20.46
C GLU A 673 -4.56 42.07 19.88
N ASN A 674 -5.56 42.34 20.73
CA ASN A 674 -7.02 42.19 20.55
C ASN A 674 -7.57 40.76 20.31
N GLU A 675 -7.67 40.00 21.41
CA GLU A 675 -8.67 38.93 21.55
C GLU A 675 -10.08 39.55 21.64
N VAL A 676 -10.68 39.89 20.49
CA VAL A 676 -12.06 40.43 20.41
C VAL A 676 -12.81 39.79 19.24
N ASN A 677 -13.41 38.64 19.52
CA ASN A 677 -14.27 37.81 18.64
C ASN A 677 -13.64 37.30 17.32
N ASP A 678 -13.96 36.06 16.99
CA ASP A 678 -13.60 35.43 15.72
C ASP A 678 -14.24 36.14 14.53
N THR A 679 -13.45 36.91 13.78
CA THR A 679 -13.31 36.83 12.31
C THR A 679 -12.45 37.98 11.78
N TRP A 680 -11.59 37.67 10.81
CA TRP A 680 -10.73 38.66 10.14
C TRP A 680 -11.51 39.43 9.05
N GLN A 681 -12.56 40.15 9.46
CA GLN A 681 -13.56 40.79 8.57
C GLN A 681 -13.06 42.06 7.84
N VAL A 682 -11.93 41.99 7.13
CA VAL A 682 -11.57 42.96 6.08
C VAL A 682 -12.02 42.43 4.73
N THR A 683 -13.33 42.29 4.56
CA THR A 683 -13.92 41.79 3.30
C THR A 683 -14.04 42.90 2.27
N GLN A 684 -13.49 42.69 1.08
CA GLN A 684 -13.77 43.56 -0.07
C GLN A 684 -15.18 43.27 -0.59
N SER A 685 -16.00 44.32 -0.76
CA SER A 685 -17.25 44.25 -1.52
C SER A 685 -17.07 44.79 -2.93
N VAL A 686 -17.60 44.07 -3.93
CA VAL A 686 -17.66 44.52 -5.32
C VAL A 686 -19.10 44.42 -5.81
N GLU A 687 -19.63 45.50 -6.40
CA GLU A 687 -20.98 45.50 -6.97
C GLU A 687 -20.97 44.78 -8.32
N VAL A 688 -21.73 43.68 -8.42
CA VAL A 688 -21.81 42.86 -9.63
C VAL A 688 -23.27 42.50 -9.91
N PRO A 689 -23.92 43.09 -10.93
CA PRO A 689 -25.29 42.73 -11.29
C PRO A 689 -25.47 41.21 -11.47
N ARG A 690 -26.65 40.66 -11.12
CA ARG A 690 -26.94 39.22 -11.30
C ARG A 690 -26.87 38.76 -12.77
N THR A 691 -26.92 39.69 -13.72
CA THR A 691 -26.87 39.45 -15.17
C THR A 691 -25.48 39.53 -15.79
N ARG A 692 -24.44 40.01 -15.08
CA ARG A 692 -23.07 40.03 -15.59
C ARG A 692 -22.33 38.76 -15.16
N THR A 693 -21.71 38.08 -16.13
CA THR A 693 -20.74 37.00 -15.92
C THR A 693 -19.34 37.56 -15.69
N GLY A 694 -18.49 36.76 -15.05
CA GLY A 694 -17.06 37.06 -14.98
C GLY A 694 -16.29 36.47 -16.17
N TYR A 695 -15.02 36.83 -16.28
CA TYR A 695 -14.01 36.05 -17.00
C TYR A 695 -12.85 35.70 -16.05
N MET A 696 -12.01 34.75 -16.46
CA MET A 696 -10.79 34.39 -15.75
C MET A 696 -9.58 34.67 -16.66
N GLN A 697 -8.52 35.20 -16.08
CA GLN A 697 -7.27 35.49 -16.78
C GLN A 697 -6.08 34.93 -16.01
N GLU A 698 -5.24 34.10 -16.65
CA GLU A 698 -3.93 33.72 -16.09
C GLU A 698 -3.06 34.98 -15.99
N LEU A 699 -2.67 35.36 -14.78
CA LEU A 699 -1.75 36.48 -14.54
C LEU A 699 -0.30 36.06 -14.74
N TRP A 700 0.04 34.88 -14.24
CA TRP A 700 1.35 34.25 -14.34
C TRP A 700 1.25 32.75 -14.03
N LYS A 701 2.24 31.99 -14.47
CA LYS A 701 2.47 30.62 -14.03
C LYS A 701 3.96 30.31 -13.82
N VAL A 702 4.25 29.39 -12.92
CA VAL A 702 5.61 28.97 -12.53
C VAL A 702 5.80 27.51 -12.90
N HIS A 703 6.84 27.21 -13.69
CA HIS A 703 7.18 25.85 -14.10
C HIS A 703 7.82 25.05 -12.96
N MET A 704 7.30 23.85 -12.71
CA MET A 704 7.63 23.02 -11.55
C MET A 704 8.35 21.70 -11.90
N GLU A 705 8.76 21.51 -13.17
CA GLU A 705 9.47 20.34 -13.72
C GLU A 705 8.72 19.00 -13.68
N SER A 706 7.57 18.93 -13.00
CA SER A 706 6.66 17.78 -13.00
C SER A 706 5.33 18.18 -12.32
N CYS A 707 4.38 17.25 -12.31
CA CYS A 707 3.02 17.37 -11.76
C CYS A 707 2.96 18.09 -10.40
N VAL A 708 2.02 19.04 -10.27
CA VAL A 708 1.82 19.84 -9.07
C VAL A 708 0.51 19.45 -8.38
N ASP A 709 0.50 18.25 -7.76
CA ASP A 709 -0.64 17.77 -6.97
C ASP A 709 -0.75 18.49 -5.59
N ALA A 710 0.34 19.06 -5.11
CA ALA A 710 0.37 19.78 -3.83
C ALA A 710 -0.45 21.08 -3.89
N SER A 711 -1.28 21.31 -2.87
CA SER A 711 -2.11 22.51 -2.78
C SER A 711 -1.34 23.69 -2.18
N PRO A 712 -1.44 24.92 -2.74
CA PRO A 712 -0.69 26.07 -2.24
C PRO A 712 -0.92 26.41 -0.76
N LEU A 713 0.12 26.92 -0.10
CA LEU A 713 0.03 27.65 1.16
C LEU A 713 0.31 29.14 0.86
N ILE A 714 -0.64 30.02 1.15
CA ILE A 714 -0.44 31.48 1.06
C ILE A 714 -0.03 32.00 2.44
N VAL A 715 0.96 32.89 2.51
CA VAL A 715 1.40 33.55 3.74
C VAL A 715 1.53 35.06 3.51
N PHE A 716 0.84 35.85 4.32
CA PHE A 716 1.03 37.28 4.45
C PHE A 716 2.05 37.54 5.55
N LYS A 717 3.09 38.32 5.25
CA LYS A 717 4.08 38.74 6.24
C LYS A 717 4.52 40.17 5.92
N ASP A 718 4.38 41.04 6.92
CA ASP A 718 4.64 42.48 6.85
C ASP A 718 3.82 43.21 5.76
N SER A 719 4.32 43.28 4.52
CA SER A 719 3.58 43.81 3.36
C SER A 719 3.65 42.88 2.13
N ASP A 720 4.35 41.76 2.22
CA ASP A 720 4.54 40.81 1.14
C ASP A 720 3.57 39.62 1.26
N ILE A 721 3.20 39.07 0.09
CA ILE A 721 2.34 37.89 -0.03
C ILE A 721 3.18 36.78 -0.66
N TYR A 722 3.46 35.75 0.11
CA TYR A 722 4.25 34.58 -0.30
C TYR A 722 3.35 33.38 -0.57
N LEU A 723 3.78 32.51 -1.48
CA LEU A 723 3.12 31.25 -1.80
C LEU A 723 4.16 30.13 -1.76
N PHE A 724 3.84 29.06 -1.03
CA PHE A 724 4.67 27.86 -0.93
C PHE A 724 3.95 26.67 -1.56
N VAL A 725 4.65 25.94 -2.43
CA VAL A 725 4.15 24.73 -3.11
C VAL A 725 5.32 23.82 -3.50
N GLY A 726 5.06 22.53 -3.69
CA GLY A 726 6.03 21.60 -4.25
C GLY A 726 5.43 20.70 -5.33
N SER A 727 6.25 19.87 -5.95
CA SER A 727 5.85 19.03 -7.09
C SER A 727 6.51 17.65 -7.12
N HIS A 728 6.15 16.87 -8.13
CA HIS A 728 6.64 15.51 -8.35
C HIS A 728 8.13 15.44 -8.75
N SER A 729 8.76 16.57 -9.10
CA SER A 729 10.20 16.66 -9.42
C SER A 729 11.11 16.80 -8.19
N HIS A 730 10.52 16.71 -6.98
CA HIS A 730 11.12 16.97 -5.67
C HIS A 730 11.46 18.46 -5.42
N LYS A 731 10.92 19.35 -6.24
CA LYS A 731 11.08 20.81 -6.16
C LYS A 731 10.09 21.37 -5.13
N PHE A 732 10.56 22.21 -4.21
CA PHE A 732 9.74 23.01 -3.29
C PHE A 732 10.14 24.48 -3.40
N VAL A 733 9.18 25.38 -3.61
CA VAL A 733 9.44 26.79 -3.95
C VAL A 733 8.72 27.76 -3.02
N CYS A 734 9.33 28.94 -2.84
CA CYS A 734 8.65 30.14 -2.39
C CYS A 734 8.50 31.12 -3.56
N VAL A 735 7.28 31.59 -3.80
CA VAL A 735 6.92 32.51 -4.89
C VAL A 735 6.26 33.75 -4.30
N ASN A 736 6.59 34.95 -4.76
CA ASN A 736 5.82 36.15 -4.43
C ASN A 736 4.48 36.10 -5.19
N ALA A 737 3.37 36.03 -4.47
CA ALA A 737 2.03 35.75 -4.99
C ALA A 737 1.43 36.91 -5.82
N GLN A 738 2.00 38.12 -5.73
CA GLN A 738 1.61 39.22 -6.60
C GLN A 738 2.22 39.10 -8.00
N SER A 739 3.49 38.67 -8.10
CA SER A 739 4.32 38.76 -9.32
C SER A 739 4.70 37.43 -9.98
N GLY A 740 4.50 36.29 -9.32
CA GLY A 740 4.96 34.98 -9.79
C GLY A 740 6.47 34.77 -9.71
N SER A 741 7.22 35.70 -9.10
CA SER A 741 8.68 35.60 -8.99
C SER A 741 9.10 34.63 -7.87
N ILE A 742 9.87 33.60 -8.24
CA ILE A 742 10.49 32.67 -7.29
C ILE A 742 11.47 33.45 -6.41
N GLN A 743 11.24 33.43 -5.10
CA GLN A 743 12.11 34.02 -4.07
C GLN A 743 13.27 33.08 -3.75
N TRP A 744 12.94 31.79 -3.56
CA TRP A 744 13.89 30.70 -3.35
C TRP A 744 13.30 29.36 -3.79
N GLU A 745 14.17 28.39 -3.99
CA GLU A 745 13.87 27.01 -4.39
C GLU A 745 14.77 26.05 -3.63
N THR A 746 14.17 24.98 -3.09
CA THR A 746 14.89 23.89 -2.41
C THR A 746 14.48 22.57 -3.06
N ARG A 747 15.46 21.71 -3.35
CA ARG A 747 15.21 20.36 -3.87
C ARG A 747 15.31 19.34 -2.72
N LEU A 748 14.23 18.60 -2.50
CA LEU A 748 14.06 17.62 -1.43
C LEU A 748 14.41 16.22 -1.93
N GLN A 749 14.42 15.20 -1.07
CA GLN A 749 14.78 13.83 -1.49
C GLN A 749 13.58 13.05 -2.08
N GLY A 750 12.35 13.32 -1.63
CA GLY A 750 11.12 12.76 -2.18
C GLY A 750 10.21 13.81 -2.86
N ARG A 751 9.19 13.32 -3.57
CA ARG A 751 8.15 14.19 -4.16
C ARG A 751 7.24 14.83 -3.11
N VAL A 752 6.68 15.99 -3.45
CA VAL A 752 5.74 16.74 -2.61
C VAL A 752 4.34 16.64 -3.21
N GLU A 753 3.42 16.05 -2.45
CA GLU A 753 1.97 16.03 -2.75
C GLU A 753 1.13 16.68 -1.64
N GLY A 754 1.71 16.87 -0.44
CA GLY A 754 1.06 17.55 0.67
C GLY A 754 1.14 19.08 0.55
N SER A 755 0.13 19.78 1.07
CA SER A 755 0.21 21.24 1.27
C SER A 755 1.10 21.55 2.47
N ALA A 756 1.93 22.58 2.35
CA ALA A 756 2.80 23.02 3.44
C ALA A 756 2.02 23.76 4.55
N THR A 757 2.64 23.94 5.72
CA THR A 757 2.12 24.75 6.84
C THR A 757 3.23 25.62 7.40
N ILE A 758 2.89 26.77 8.00
CA ILE A 758 3.86 27.64 8.67
C ILE A 758 3.83 27.44 10.18
N VAL A 759 4.98 27.53 10.85
CA VAL A 759 5.03 27.53 12.32
C VAL A 759 4.51 28.85 12.89
N GLY A 760 3.98 28.82 14.11
CA GLY A 760 3.22 29.95 14.69
C GLY A 760 3.99 31.25 14.99
N ASP A 761 5.32 31.27 14.83
CA ASP A 761 6.15 32.49 14.88
C ASP A 761 6.65 32.96 13.49
N PHE A 762 6.20 32.29 12.41
CA PHE A 762 6.51 32.63 11.02
C PHE A 762 8.02 32.59 10.69
N SER A 763 8.81 31.82 11.44
CA SER A 763 10.23 31.55 11.16
C SER A 763 10.47 30.46 10.12
N GLN A 764 9.63 29.42 10.11
CA GLN A 764 9.83 28.18 9.34
C GLN A 764 8.56 27.74 8.62
N VAL A 765 8.74 27.20 7.41
CA VAL A 765 7.70 26.48 6.65
C VAL A 765 7.97 24.99 6.75
N VAL A 766 6.93 24.20 6.96
CA VAL A 766 6.99 22.75 7.17
C VAL A 766 6.24 22.04 6.05
N VAL A 767 6.88 21.05 5.43
CA VAL A 767 6.30 20.26 4.34
C VAL A 767 6.62 18.78 4.52
N GLY A 768 5.62 17.92 4.29
CA GLY A 768 5.77 16.47 4.25
C GLY A 768 6.11 15.97 2.85
N CYS A 769 6.93 14.92 2.79
CA CYS A 769 7.42 14.34 1.54
C CYS A 769 7.23 12.82 1.47
N TYR A 770 7.21 12.31 0.23
CA TYR A 770 7.06 10.89 -0.09
C TYR A 770 8.25 10.00 0.29
N ASP A 771 9.36 10.59 0.74
CA ASP A 771 10.52 9.91 1.32
C ASP A 771 10.36 9.63 2.83
N GLY A 772 9.22 10.01 3.42
CA GLY A 772 8.93 9.89 4.84
C GLY A 772 9.51 11.03 5.70
N ASN A 773 9.91 12.14 5.10
CA ASN A 773 10.46 13.29 5.83
C ASN A 773 9.46 14.44 5.98
N LEU A 774 9.41 15.04 7.17
CA LEU A 774 8.99 16.42 7.36
C LEU A 774 10.22 17.32 7.32
N TYR A 775 10.30 18.19 6.32
CA TYR A 775 11.32 19.21 6.22
C TYR A 775 10.83 20.50 6.87
N PHE A 776 11.66 21.07 7.77
CA PHE A 776 11.45 22.39 8.35
C PHE A 776 12.42 23.36 7.68
N LEU A 777 11.92 24.26 6.84
CA LEU A 777 12.71 25.17 6.01
C LEU A 777 12.62 26.62 6.53
N GLU A 778 13.72 27.35 6.55
CA GLU A 778 13.76 28.76 6.91
C GLU A 778 12.97 29.61 5.91
N PHE A 779 11.99 30.37 6.42
CA PHE A 779 10.97 31.06 5.62
C PHE A 779 11.53 31.97 4.51
N LEU A 780 12.65 32.64 4.76
CA LEU A 780 13.20 33.68 3.86
C LEU A 780 14.14 33.14 2.78
N ASN A 781 14.62 31.90 2.87
CA ASN A 781 15.66 31.39 1.94
C ASN A 781 15.58 29.89 1.59
N GLY A 782 14.72 29.11 2.24
CA GLY A 782 14.54 27.68 1.93
C GLY A 782 15.61 26.76 2.52
N ASN A 783 16.52 27.24 3.36
CA ASN A 783 17.49 26.38 4.04
C ASN A 783 16.77 25.41 4.99
N ILE A 784 17.09 24.11 4.91
CA ILE A 784 16.55 23.11 5.84
C ILE A 784 17.15 23.36 7.23
N CYS A 785 16.33 23.84 8.17
CA CYS A 785 16.69 24.07 9.56
C CYS A 785 16.91 22.77 10.33
N TRP A 786 16.03 21.79 10.07
CA TRP A 786 16.09 20.41 10.53
C TRP A 786 15.07 19.56 9.75
N THR A 787 15.15 18.24 9.92
CA THR A 787 14.23 17.26 9.31
C THR A 787 13.78 16.29 10.40
N PHE A 788 12.52 15.88 10.35
CA PHE A 788 11.99 14.75 11.14
C PHE A 788 11.62 13.61 10.20
N HIS A 789 11.91 12.36 10.58
CA HIS A 789 11.64 11.18 9.76
C HIS A 789 10.52 10.33 10.38
N THR A 790 9.50 10.01 9.60
CA THR A 790 8.43 9.05 9.91
C THR A 790 8.71 7.72 9.21
N SER A 791 8.16 6.62 9.72
CA SER A 791 8.42 5.27 9.22
C SER A 791 7.72 4.93 7.90
N GLY A 792 6.99 5.90 7.31
CA GLY A 792 6.30 5.81 6.04
C GLY A 792 6.13 7.18 5.39
N GLU A 793 5.61 7.21 4.16
CA GLU A 793 5.43 8.41 3.34
C GLU A 793 4.55 9.48 4.03
N VAL A 794 4.86 10.76 3.84
CA VAL A 794 4.07 11.87 4.40
C VAL A 794 3.36 12.64 3.28
N LYS A 795 2.10 12.24 3.03
CA LYS A 795 1.21 12.89 2.05
C LYS A 795 0.34 13.98 2.67
N CYS A 796 -0.02 13.87 3.96
CA CYS A 796 -0.96 14.81 4.55
C CYS A 796 -0.33 16.20 4.75
N GLN A 797 -1.18 17.23 4.87
CA GLN A 797 -0.73 18.55 5.29
C GLN A 797 -0.42 18.53 6.81
N PRO A 798 0.77 18.95 7.26
CA PRO A 798 1.05 19.20 8.68
C PRO A 798 0.18 20.35 9.21
N ILE A 799 -0.09 20.40 10.51
CA ILE A 799 -0.94 21.42 11.15
C ILE A 799 -0.23 22.05 12.34
N MET A 800 -0.32 23.38 12.46
CA MET A 800 0.25 24.13 13.57
C MET A 800 -0.73 24.24 14.74
N ASP A 801 -0.42 23.57 15.85
CA ASP A 801 -1.00 23.86 17.17
C ASP A 801 -0.27 25.06 17.77
N LYS A 802 -0.87 26.23 17.56
CA LYS A 802 -0.33 27.53 17.97
C LYS A 802 -0.22 27.66 19.49
N HIS A 803 -1.18 27.10 20.23
CA HIS A 803 -1.23 27.22 21.69
C HIS A 803 -0.12 26.42 22.39
N ARG A 804 0.33 25.30 21.80
CA ARG A 804 1.39 24.45 22.35
C ARG A 804 2.74 24.63 21.68
N GLY A 805 2.77 25.21 20.48
CA GLY A 805 3.98 25.28 19.67
C GLY A 805 4.32 23.95 19.02
N LEU A 806 3.31 23.15 18.64
CA LEU A 806 3.50 21.83 18.05
C LEU A 806 3.08 21.80 16.57
N ILE A 807 3.75 20.96 15.79
CA ILE A 807 3.32 20.58 14.44
C ILE A 807 2.78 19.15 14.51
N TRP A 808 1.50 19.00 14.16
CA TRP A 808 0.81 17.72 14.06
C TRP A 808 0.86 17.21 12.62
N CYS A 809 1.27 15.96 12.39
CA CYS A 809 1.32 15.38 11.05
C CYS A 809 1.07 13.87 11.06
N GLY A 810 0.22 13.39 10.16
CA GLY A 810 0.00 11.97 9.94
C GLY A 810 0.96 11.39 8.90
N SER A 811 1.26 10.10 9.02
CA SER A 811 2.08 9.35 8.07
C SER A 811 1.34 8.14 7.50
N HIS A 812 1.86 7.60 6.40
CA HIS A 812 1.41 6.33 5.85
C HIS A 812 1.78 5.13 6.73
N ASP A 813 2.70 5.27 7.69
CA ASP A 813 3.02 4.25 8.73
C ASP A 813 1.93 4.02 9.80
N HIS A 814 0.77 4.66 9.61
CA HIS A 814 -0.42 4.60 10.47
C HIS A 814 -0.35 5.40 11.77
N ASN A 815 0.65 6.28 11.96
CA ASN A 815 0.77 7.12 13.16
C ASN A 815 0.56 8.61 12.87
N LEU A 816 -0.01 9.30 13.86
CA LEU A 816 -0.04 10.73 13.99
C LEU A 816 1.10 11.19 14.93
N TYR A 817 1.92 12.10 14.45
CA TYR A 817 3.07 12.65 15.16
C TYR A 817 2.79 14.07 15.66
N ALA A 818 3.27 14.40 16.86
CA ALA A 818 3.30 15.75 17.42
C ALA A 818 4.77 16.20 17.59
N LEU A 819 5.18 17.24 16.89
CA LEU A 819 6.57 17.71 16.84
C LEU A 819 6.71 19.09 17.47
N ASP A 820 7.60 19.24 18.44
CA ASP A 820 7.99 20.56 18.96
C ASP A 820 9.04 21.16 18.02
N TYR A 821 8.68 22.22 17.30
CA TYR A 821 9.57 22.86 16.32
C TYR A 821 10.63 23.78 16.96
N ARG A 822 10.53 24.07 18.25
CA ARG A 822 11.48 24.88 19.02
C ARG A 822 12.56 23.99 19.62
N ASN A 823 12.16 22.87 20.23
CA ASN A 823 13.05 21.86 20.79
C ASN A 823 13.51 20.80 19.78
N ARG A 824 12.93 20.80 18.56
CA ARG A 824 13.29 19.92 17.42
C ARG A 824 13.13 18.43 17.73
N CYS A 825 12.08 18.07 18.45
CA CYS A 825 11.83 16.71 18.92
C CYS A 825 10.39 16.26 18.68
N CYS A 826 10.17 14.94 18.62
CA CYS A 826 8.84 14.37 18.70
C CYS A 826 8.38 14.32 20.16
N VAL A 827 7.21 14.87 20.44
CA VAL A 827 6.56 14.89 21.76
C VAL A 827 5.58 13.72 21.91
N CYS A 828 5.00 13.25 20.80
CA CYS A 828 4.02 12.15 20.81
C CYS A 828 3.93 11.44 19.46
N LYS A 829 3.82 10.11 19.47
CA LYS A 829 3.47 9.24 18.32
C LYS A 829 2.21 8.46 18.72
N LEU A 830 1.12 8.64 17.98
CA LEU A 830 -0.20 8.07 18.28
C LEU A 830 -0.68 7.17 17.13
N PRO A 831 -0.93 5.87 17.35
CA PRO A 831 -1.39 4.96 16.30
C PRO A 831 -2.87 5.21 15.94
N CYS A 832 -3.18 5.29 14.65
CA CYS A 832 -4.50 5.66 14.11
C CYS A 832 -5.17 4.54 13.27
N GLY A 833 -4.69 3.30 13.39
CA GLY A 833 -5.33 2.10 12.80
C GLY A 833 -5.22 1.95 11.28
N GLY A 834 -4.72 2.96 10.57
CA GLY A 834 -4.48 2.96 9.12
C GLY A 834 -3.70 4.20 8.71
N SER A 835 -3.27 4.25 7.44
CA SER A 835 -2.46 5.36 6.89
C SER A 835 -3.24 6.67 6.88
N ILE A 836 -2.58 7.79 7.18
CA ILE A 836 -3.23 9.11 7.25
C ILE A 836 -2.93 9.89 5.96
N PHE A 837 -3.94 9.97 5.08
CA PHE A 837 -3.88 10.74 3.82
C PHE A 837 -4.41 12.16 4.00
N GLY A 838 -5.53 12.29 4.73
CA GLY A 838 -6.15 13.57 5.04
C GLY A 838 -5.34 14.37 6.06
N SER A 839 -5.39 15.70 5.97
CA SER A 839 -4.95 16.54 7.09
C SER A 839 -5.87 16.29 8.31
N PRO A 840 -5.34 16.25 9.54
CA PRO A 840 -6.15 16.29 10.76
C PRO A 840 -7.00 17.58 10.86
N ALA A 841 -7.68 17.80 11.99
CA ALA A 841 -8.35 19.07 12.28
C ALA A 841 -8.28 19.39 13.77
N ILE A 842 -7.91 20.64 14.12
CA ILE A 842 -7.83 21.12 15.50
C ILE A 842 -9.10 21.90 15.84
N ASP A 843 -9.73 21.54 16.97
CA ASP A 843 -10.77 22.29 17.64
C ASP A 843 -10.15 23.01 18.86
N GLU A 844 -9.78 24.28 18.67
CA GLU A 844 -9.17 25.12 19.70
C GLU A 844 -10.16 25.43 20.85
N VAL A 845 -11.47 25.34 20.63
CA VAL A 845 -12.51 25.64 21.63
C VAL A 845 -12.66 24.48 22.61
N HIS A 846 -12.65 23.25 22.11
CA HIS A 846 -12.80 22.03 22.92
C HIS A 846 -11.46 21.39 23.31
N TYR A 847 -10.33 21.94 22.87
CA TYR A 847 -8.98 21.36 23.02
C TYR A 847 -8.91 19.92 22.49
N ALA A 848 -9.50 19.69 21.32
CA ALA A 848 -9.55 18.40 20.66
C ALA A 848 -8.83 18.42 19.31
N LEU A 849 -8.17 17.32 18.97
CA LEU A 849 -7.56 17.08 17.66
C LEU A 849 -8.22 15.85 17.06
N TYR A 850 -8.73 15.98 15.85
CA TYR A 850 -9.37 14.90 15.11
C TYR A 850 -8.48 14.45 13.96
N VAL A 851 -8.31 13.15 13.79
CA VAL A 851 -7.56 12.53 12.69
C VAL A 851 -8.36 11.39 12.10
N ALA A 852 -8.25 11.16 10.79
CA ALA A 852 -8.88 10.04 10.11
C ALA A 852 -7.90 9.27 9.23
N SER A 853 -8.16 7.98 9.05
CA SER A 853 -7.25 7.07 8.35
C SER A 853 -7.92 6.24 7.25
N THR A 854 -7.09 5.56 6.44
CA THR A 854 -7.55 4.67 5.37
C THR A 854 -8.25 3.40 5.84
N SER A 855 -8.27 3.08 7.15
CA SER A 855 -9.17 2.02 7.68
C SER A 855 -10.62 2.50 7.82
N GLY A 856 -10.86 3.81 7.72
CA GLY A 856 -12.12 4.46 8.09
C GLY A 856 -12.19 4.87 9.56
N ARG A 857 -11.13 4.69 10.33
CA ARG A 857 -11.08 5.15 11.73
C ARG A 857 -10.99 6.67 11.79
N VAL A 858 -11.88 7.29 12.56
CA VAL A 858 -11.75 8.66 13.04
C VAL A 858 -11.40 8.61 14.52
N THR A 859 -10.34 9.30 14.93
CA THR A 859 -9.85 9.33 16.32
C THR A 859 -9.84 10.77 16.81
N ALA A 860 -10.42 11.00 17.99
CA ALA A 860 -10.37 12.27 18.70
C ALA A 860 -9.37 12.19 19.85
N ILE A 861 -8.52 13.21 19.98
CA ILE A 861 -7.41 13.27 20.92
C ILE A 861 -7.54 14.55 21.74
N SER A 862 -7.46 14.42 23.06
CA SER A 862 -7.36 15.55 23.98
C SER A 862 -6.00 16.20 23.82
N ILE A 863 -6.00 17.43 23.32
CA ILE A 863 -4.83 18.32 23.28
C ILE A 863 -4.93 19.38 24.37
N LYS A 864 -5.37 18.99 25.58
CA LYS A 864 -5.47 19.90 26.74
C LYS A 864 -4.19 19.92 27.58
N GLU A 865 -3.66 18.76 27.93
CA GLU A 865 -2.49 18.55 28.79
C GLU A 865 -1.69 17.33 28.27
N LEU A 866 -0.43 17.18 28.68
CA LEU A 866 0.42 16.03 28.33
C LEU A 866 0.36 14.96 29.44
N PRO A 867 0.38 13.65 29.11
CA PRO A 867 0.38 13.07 27.76
C PRO A 867 -0.99 13.21 27.07
N PHE A 868 -0.99 13.42 25.76
CA PHE A 868 -2.21 13.50 24.97
C PHE A 868 -2.94 12.16 24.97
N CYS A 869 -4.25 12.17 25.25
CA CYS A 869 -5.05 10.96 25.39
C CYS A 869 -6.20 10.91 24.39
N THR A 870 -6.49 9.72 23.87
CA THR A 870 -7.65 9.49 22.99
C THR A 870 -8.95 9.73 23.77
N LEU A 871 -9.75 10.70 23.31
CA LEU A 871 -11.11 10.96 23.82
C LEU A 871 -12.07 9.87 23.35
N TRP A 872 -12.00 9.54 22.05
CA TRP A 872 -12.78 8.46 21.43
C TRP A 872 -12.15 8.01 20.11
N SER A 873 -12.60 6.85 19.62
CA SER A 873 -12.37 6.41 18.25
C SER A 873 -13.67 5.85 17.69
N TYR A 874 -14.00 6.24 16.45
CA TYR A 874 -15.17 5.77 15.72
C TYR A 874 -14.69 5.14 14.41
N GLU A 875 -15.12 3.91 14.11
CA GLU A 875 -14.82 3.25 12.83
C GLU A 875 -15.97 3.51 11.86
N LEU A 876 -15.72 4.26 10.77
CA LEU A 876 -16.71 4.52 9.70
C LEU A 876 -16.81 3.38 8.68
N GLU A 877 -16.01 2.31 8.85
CA GLU A 877 -15.87 1.12 7.98
C GLU A 877 -15.49 1.38 6.50
N VAL A 878 -15.31 2.64 6.12
CA VAL A 878 -14.99 3.09 4.76
C VAL A 878 -13.80 4.04 4.82
N PRO A 879 -12.78 3.90 3.94
CA PRO A 879 -11.59 4.76 3.98
C PRO A 879 -11.88 6.26 3.90
N VAL A 880 -11.17 7.05 4.73
CA VAL A 880 -11.14 8.52 4.64
C VAL A 880 -9.83 8.94 3.98
N PHE A 881 -9.92 9.53 2.78
CA PHE A 881 -8.77 10.09 2.04
C PHE A 881 -8.73 11.62 2.09
N GLY A 882 -9.89 12.27 2.20
CA GLY A 882 -10.00 13.71 2.36
C GLY A 882 -9.53 14.17 3.75
N SER A 883 -9.11 15.43 3.87
CA SER A 883 -8.92 16.04 5.19
C SER A 883 -10.23 16.12 5.96
N LEU A 884 -10.13 16.07 7.29
CA LEU A 884 -11.24 16.43 8.16
C LEU A 884 -11.48 17.94 8.14
N SER A 885 -12.68 18.36 8.53
CA SER A 885 -13.06 19.77 8.65
C SER A 885 -14.09 19.94 9.76
N ILE A 886 -13.96 20.98 10.57
CA ILE A 886 -14.82 21.20 11.76
C ILE A 886 -15.88 22.25 11.44
N SER A 887 -17.13 21.98 11.83
CA SER A 887 -18.25 22.91 11.72
C SER A 887 -18.15 24.00 12.80
N PRO A 888 -17.88 25.27 12.45
CA PRO A 888 -17.42 26.28 13.40
C PRO A 888 -18.45 26.73 14.45
N ARG A 889 -19.73 26.40 14.30
CA ARG A 889 -20.76 26.70 15.33
C ARG A 889 -21.04 25.55 16.31
N HIS A 890 -20.61 24.34 15.99
CA HIS A 890 -21.07 23.13 16.70
C HIS A 890 -19.95 22.12 17.03
N GLY A 891 -18.72 22.36 16.57
CA GLY A 891 -17.61 21.41 16.75
C GLY A 891 -17.77 20.11 15.94
N TYR A 892 -18.76 20.01 15.04
CA TYR A 892 -19.03 18.77 14.31
C TYR A 892 -17.91 18.47 13.31
N VAL A 893 -17.32 17.28 13.41
CA VAL A 893 -16.26 16.81 12.52
C VAL A 893 -16.87 16.22 11.27
N ILE A 894 -16.63 16.87 10.13
CA ILE A 894 -17.14 16.43 8.82
C ILE A 894 -16.11 15.53 8.15
N CYS A 895 -16.53 14.32 7.83
CA CYS A 895 -15.74 13.27 7.20
C CYS A 895 -16.31 12.95 5.81
N CYS A 896 -15.43 12.85 4.80
CA CYS A 896 -15.80 12.44 3.44
C CYS A 896 -15.26 11.05 3.14
N LEU A 897 -16.13 10.14 2.69
CA LEU A 897 -15.85 8.72 2.53
C LEU A 897 -15.83 8.31 1.06
N VAL A 898 -14.94 7.37 0.74
CA VAL A 898 -14.71 6.88 -0.63
C VAL A 898 -15.94 6.18 -1.22
N ASP A 899 -16.90 5.68 -0.43
CA ASP A 899 -18.14 5.06 -0.92
C ASP A 899 -19.25 6.05 -1.33
N GLY A 900 -18.95 7.35 -1.22
CA GLY A 900 -19.89 8.44 -1.50
C GLY A 900 -20.63 8.99 -0.29
N HIS A 901 -20.27 8.64 0.94
CA HIS A 901 -20.89 9.23 2.13
C HIS A 901 -20.14 10.46 2.68
N VAL A 902 -20.91 11.46 3.11
CA VAL A 902 -20.46 12.54 4.00
C VAL A 902 -21.10 12.31 5.37
N VAL A 903 -20.29 12.37 6.42
CA VAL A 903 -20.71 12.09 7.81
C VAL A 903 -20.31 13.25 8.70
N ALA A 904 -21.23 13.71 9.55
CA ALA A 904 -20.93 14.61 10.65
C ALA A 904 -20.91 13.85 11.98
N LEU A 905 -19.78 13.90 12.68
CA LEU A 905 -19.63 13.40 14.05
C LEU A 905 -19.69 14.56 15.04
N ASP A 906 -20.32 14.39 16.20
CA ASP A 906 -20.21 15.36 17.30
C ASP A 906 -18.92 15.16 18.11
N SER A 907 -18.73 15.99 19.15
CA SER A 907 -17.58 15.90 20.06
C SER A 907 -17.53 14.63 20.93
N SER A 908 -18.57 13.77 20.89
CA SER A 908 -18.56 12.42 21.49
C SER A 908 -18.22 11.31 20.47
N GLY A 909 -18.13 11.64 19.18
CA GLY A 909 -17.97 10.69 18.09
C GLY A 909 -19.31 10.11 17.60
N SER A 910 -20.45 10.65 18.03
CA SER A 910 -21.76 10.18 17.58
C SER A 910 -22.13 10.78 16.22
N ILE A 911 -22.69 9.99 15.31
CA ILE A 911 -23.17 10.48 14.01
C ILE A 911 -24.37 11.39 14.21
N VAL A 912 -24.19 12.69 13.93
CA VAL A 912 -25.27 13.70 13.92
C VAL A 912 -26.09 13.56 12.63
N TRP A 913 -25.43 13.33 11.50
CA TRP A 913 -26.05 12.99 10.23
C TRP A 913 -25.07 12.28 9.28
N LYS A 914 -25.60 11.42 8.41
CA LYS A 914 -24.89 10.76 7.29
C LYS A 914 -25.71 10.97 6.02
N ARG A 915 -25.05 11.40 4.94
CA ARG A 915 -25.68 11.67 3.64
C ARG A 915 -24.85 11.04 2.52
N ARG A 916 -25.49 10.57 1.44
CA ARG A 916 -24.81 10.04 0.26
C ARG A 916 -24.83 11.03 -0.91
N THR A 917 -23.72 11.11 -1.65
CA THR A 917 -23.57 11.81 -2.94
C THR A 917 -23.77 10.84 -4.11
N GLY A 918 -23.75 11.35 -5.34
CA GLY A 918 -23.88 10.53 -6.56
C GLY A 918 -22.63 9.71 -6.97
N GLY A 919 -21.56 9.71 -6.16
CA GLY A 919 -20.29 9.05 -6.51
C GLY A 919 -19.22 9.16 -5.41
N PRO A 920 -18.07 8.49 -5.58
CA PRO A 920 -17.01 8.39 -4.57
C PRO A 920 -16.38 9.75 -4.22
N ILE A 921 -15.98 9.95 -2.97
CA ILE A 921 -15.38 11.22 -2.50
C ILE A 921 -13.94 10.98 -2.02
N PHE A 922 -12.99 11.64 -2.69
CA PHE A 922 -11.57 11.67 -2.29
C PHE A 922 -11.13 13.02 -1.70
N ALA A 923 -11.96 14.06 -1.86
CA ALA A 923 -11.73 15.41 -1.34
C ALA A 923 -12.17 15.55 0.13
N GLY A 924 -11.55 16.47 0.88
CA GLY A 924 -12.09 16.93 2.17
C GLY A 924 -13.26 17.90 1.98
N ALA A 925 -14.12 18.03 3.00
CA ALA A 925 -15.26 18.94 2.95
C ALA A 925 -14.81 20.43 2.89
N CYS A 926 -15.55 21.25 2.14
CA CYS A 926 -15.36 22.70 2.17
C CYS A 926 -16.33 23.31 3.19
N ILE A 927 -15.82 23.93 4.25
CA ILE A 927 -16.61 24.59 5.30
C ILE A 927 -16.20 26.07 5.34
N SER A 928 -17.18 26.96 5.50
CA SER A 928 -16.98 28.40 5.44
C SER A 928 -18.04 29.12 6.28
N TYR A 929 -17.64 30.16 7.03
CA TYR A 929 -18.54 31.07 7.74
C TYR A 929 -19.39 31.91 6.78
N ALA A 930 -18.85 32.15 5.57
CA ALA A 930 -19.49 32.90 4.51
C ALA A 930 -20.65 32.14 3.82
N LEU A 931 -20.77 30.82 4.01
CA LEU A 931 -21.83 30.01 3.39
C LEU A 931 -22.99 29.66 4.34
N PRO A 932 -24.17 29.30 3.81
CA PRO A 932 -25.30 28.84 4.62
C PRO A 932 -24.98 27.55 5.39
N LEU A 933 -25.22 27.55 6.71
CA LEU A 933 -24.96 26.37 7.53
C LEU A 933 -25.94 25.21 7.25
N GLN A 934 -25.38 24.01 7.09
CA GLN A 934 -26.12 22.75 7.03
C GLN A 934 -26.24 22.12 8.43
N GLU A 935 -26.98 22.78 9.32
CA GLU A 935 -27.13 22.37 10.75
C GLU A 935 -27.71 20.95 10.94
N LYS A 936 -28.32 20.36 9.90
CA LYS A 936 -28.99 19.03 9.93
C LYS A 936 -28.65 18.09 8.76
N GLY A 937 -27.60 18.37 7.98
CA GLY A 937 -27.28 17.57 6.78
C GLY A 937 -28.33 17.67 5.65
N GLU A 938 -29.24 18.66 5.71
CA GLU A 938 -30.19 18.96 4.64
C GLU A 938 -29.46 19.53 3.41
N LEU A 939 -29.79 19.00 2.22
CA LEU A 939 -29.27 19.48 0.94
C LEU A 939 -29.94 20.80 0.58
N LEU A 940 -29.18 21.89 0.60
CA LEU A 940 -29.69 23.24 0.30
C LEU A 940 -29.79 23.50 -1.20
N TRP A 941 -28.91 22.88 -1.98
CA TRP A 941 -28.79 22.97 -3.43
C TRP A 941 -27.87 21.84 -3.93
N GLU A 942 -27.99 21.49 -5.19
CA GLU A 942 -27.13 20.51 -5.89
C GLU A 942 -26.82 21.05 -7.28
N ILE A 943 -25.62 20.79 -7.78
CA ILE A 943 -25.17 21.24 -9.10
C ILE A 943 -24.24 20.20 -9.71
N ASN A 944 -24.52 19.80 -10.95
CA ASN A 944 -23.65 18.92 -11.72
C ASN A 944 -22.66 19.79 -12.51
N VAL A 945 -21.36 19.63 -12.25
CA VAL A 945 -20.28 20.40 -12.90
C VAL A 945 -19.79 19.81 -14.23
N GLY A 946 -20.26 18.60 -14.57
CA GLY A 946 -19.97 17.86 -15.80
C GLY A 946 -18.79 16.88 -15.69
N ASP A 947 -17.80 17.20 -14.85
CA ASP A 947 -16.57 16.41 -14.65
C ASP A 947 -16.51 15.82 -13.22
N PRO A 948 -15.73 14.74 -12.97
CA PRO A 948 -15.39 14.31 -11.61
C PRO A 948 -14.61 15.37 -10.82
N ILE A 949 -14.86 15.48 -9.51
CA ILE A 949 -14.16 16.40 -8.60
C ILE A 949 -13.09 15.64 -7.83
N THR A 950 -11.81 15.97 -8.07
CA THR A 950 -10.63 15.30 -7.49
C THR A 950 -9.97 16.05 -6.34
N ALA A 951 -10.41 17.29 -6.06
CA ALA A 951 -9.82 18.17 -5.07
C ALA A 951 -10.90 18.89 -4.24
N SER A 952 -10.56 19.40 -3.04
CA SER A 952 -11.50 20.16 -2.23
C SER A 952 -11.84 21.49 -2.90
N ALA A 953 -13.13 21.87 -2.86
CA ALA A 953 -13.55 23.23 -3.22
C ALA A 953 -13.03 24.26 -2.20
N TYR A 954 -12.99 25.53 -2.59
CA TYR A 954 -12.55 26.65 -1.75
C TYR A 954 -13.53 27.82 -1.82
N VAL A 955 -13.76 28.53 -0.72
CA VAL A 955 -14.61 29.74 -0.67
C VAL A 955 -13.72 30.97 -0.45
N ASP A 956 -13.86 31.99 -1.29
CA ASP A 956 -13.20 33.27 -1.05
C ASP A 956 -13.95 34.04 0.05
N GLU A 957 -13.59 33.80 1.30
CA GLU A 957 -14.20 34.50 2.45
C GLU A 957 -13.86 36.00 2.47
N ASN A 958 -12.85 36.44 1.70
CA ASN A 958 -12.40 37.83 1.66
C ASN A 958 -13.11 38.67 0.59
N LEU A 959 -13.84 38.04 -0.33
CA LEU A 959 -14.55 38.70 -1.42
C LEU A 959 -16.08 38.52 -1.34
N GLN A 960 -16.80 39.63 -1.32
CA GLN A 960 -18.26 39.68 -1.34
C GLN A 960 -18.75 40.29 -2.66
N LEU A 961 -19.69 39.61 -3.35
CA LEU A 961 -20.36 40.20 -4.50
C LEU A 961 -21.70 40.79 -4.06
N ILE A 962 -21.91 42.09 -4.27
CA ILE A 962 -23.19 42.76 -4.02
C ILE A 962 -24.01 42.71 -5.31
N SER A 963 -25.08 41.91 -5.32
CA SER A 963 -26.01 41.84 -6.47
C SER A 963 -27.10 42.90 -6.44
N ASN A 964 -27.46 43.36 -5.24
CA ASN A 964 -28.43 44.43 -5.01
C ASN A 964 -28.15 45.03 -3.62
N PRO A 965 -27.81 46.34 -3.51
CA PRO A 965 -27.28 46.96 -2.28
C PRO A 965 -28.26 47.01 -1.09
N THR A 966 -29.46 46.43 -1.21
CA THR A 966 -30.49 46.44 -0.16
C THR A 966 -30.84 45.06 0.41
N ILE A 967 -30.50 43.94 -0.25
CA ILE A 967 -31.03 42.61 0.14
C ILE A 967 -30.03 41.44 0.00
N SER A 968 -29.30 41.31 -1.12
CA SER A 968 -28.52 40.08 -1.40
C SER A 968 -27.03 40.31 -1.56
N VAL A 969 -26.29 39.56 -0.73
CA VAL A 969 -24.85 39.38 -0.73
C VAL A 969 -24.57 37.97 -1.22
N ASP A 970 -23.76 37.85 -2.27
CA ASP A 970 -23.42 36.57 -2.89
C ASP A 970 -21.98 36.16 -2.55
N ARG A 971 -21.66 34.87 -2.75
CA ARG A 971 -20.33 34.28 -2.53
C ARG A 971 -19.84 33.53 -3.76
N LEU A 972 -18.52 33.46 -3.90
CA LEU A 972 -17.84 32.66 -4.92
C LEU A 972 -17.22 31.42 -4.29
N VAL A 973 -17.48 30.26 -4.92
CA VAL A 973 -16.88 28.97 -4.56
C VAL A 973 -16.10 28.44 -5.76
N CYS A 974 -14.80 28.24 -5.58
CA CYS A 974 -13.90 27.67 -6.58
C CYS A 974 -13.93 26.14 -6.52
N VAL A 975 -14.22 25.50 -7.66
CA VAL A 975 -14.25 24.05 -7.82
C VAL A 975 -13.31 23.65 -8.95
N CYS A 976 -12.39 22.71 -8.69
CA CYS A 976 -11.48 22.17 -9.70
C CYS A 976 -11.87 20.73 -10.04
N THR A 977 -11.77 20.37 -11.31
CA THR A 977 -12.19 19.05 -11.82
C THR A 977 -11.04 18.23 -12.39
N SER A 978 -11.20 16.91 -12.39
CA SER A 978 -10.16 15.96 -12.80
C SER A 978 -9.72 16.09 -14.25
N SER A 979 -10.52 16.74 -15.09
CA SER A 979 -10.22 16.99 -16.50
C SER A 979 -9.53 18.32 -16.76
N GLY A 980 -9.21 19.11 -15.72
CA GLY A 980 -8.56 20.42 -15.84
C GLY A 980 -9.49 21.63 -15.91
N SER A 981 -10.77 21.49 -15.52
CA SER A 981 -11.70 22.63 -15.46
C SER A 981 -11.61 23.34 -14.10
N ILE A 982 -11.54 24.67 -14.10
CA ILE A 982 -11.69 25.52 -12.91
C ILE A 982 -13.01 26.27 -13.05
N LEU A 983 -13.94 26.06 -12.13
CA LEU A 983 -15.24 26.70 -12.10
C LEU A 983 -15.32 27.65 -10.91
N LEU A 984 -15.97 28.80 -11.10
CA LEU A 984 -16.52 29.58 -10.00
C LEU A 984 -18.03 29.48 -9.97
N LEU A 985 -18.56 29.10 -8.80
CA LEU A 985 -19.99 29.04 -8.54
C LEU A 985 -20.40 30.27 -7.71
N ARG A 986 -21.34 31.05 -8.23
CA ARG A 986 -21.97 32.16 -7.51
C ARG A 986 -23.15 31.63 -6.70
N ILE A 987 -23.04 31.68 -5.38
CA ILE A 987 -24.10 31.32 -4.43
C ILE A 987 -24.79 32.60 -3.98
N SER A 988 -26.08 32.72 -4.29
CA SER A 988 -26.91 33.90 -3.97
C SER A 988 -28.05 33.51 -3.03
N LEU A 989 -28.40 34.41 -2.10
CA LEU A 989 -29.63 34.30 -1.29
C LEU A 989 -30.79 34.99 -2.01
N ASP A 990 -31.91 34.28 -2.14
CA ASP A 990 -33.14 34.79 -2.75
C ASP A 990 -34.25 34.90 -1.69
N GLU A 991 -34.43 36.09 -1.13
CA GLU A 991 -35.50 36.38 -0.16
C GLU A 991 -36.86 36.54 -0.87
N GLY A 992 -37.43 35.40 -1.26
CA GLY A 992 -38.74 35.31 -1.87
C GLY A 992 -39.84 35.91 -0.98
N LYS A 993 -40.45 37.02 -1.43
CA LYS A 993 -41.50 37.75 -0.71
C LYS A 993 -42.67 36.83 -0.32
N GLY A 994 -42.70 36.40 0.94
CA GLY A 994 -43.86 35.76 1.57
C GLY A 994 -43.78 34.25 1.86
N SER A 995 -42.60 33.62 1.92
CA SER A 995 -42.49 32.21 2.39
C SER A 995 -41.36 31.99 3.41
N TYR A 996 -41.62 31.13 4.40
CA TYR A 996 -40.70 30.83 5.51
C TYR A 996 -39.50 29.93 5.15
N LYS A 997 -39.22 29.68 3.86
CA LYS A 997 -38.02 28.95 3.42
C LYS A 997 -37.10 29.87 2.62
N ARG A 998 -35.91 30.15 3.17
CA ARG A 998 -34.80 30.75 2.43
C ARG A 998 -34.46 29.85 1.23
N LYS A 999 -34.43 30.42 0.03
CA LYS A 999 -34.02 29.72 -1.18
C LYS A 999 -32.65 30.23 -1.61
N TYR A 1000 -31.72 29.31 -1.82
CA TYR A 1000 -30.42 29.63 -2.38
C TYR A 1000 -30.44 29.32 -3.88
N THR A 1001 -29.79 30.16 -4.67
CA THR A 1001 -29.54 29.92 -6.09
C THR A 1001 -28.04 29.81 -6.31
N VAL A 1002 -27.63 28.71 -6.96
CA VAL A 1002 -26.22 28.46 -7.30
C VAL A 1002 -26.13 28.38 -8.81
N GLN A 1003 -25.20 29.15 -9.38
CA GLN A 1003 -25.01 29.28 -10.82
C GLN A 1003 -23.51 29.30 -11.14
N GLU A 1004 -23.11 28.71 -12.27
CA GLU A 1004 -21.76 28.87 -12.80
C GLU A 1004 -21.56 30.35 -13.22
N PHE A 1005 -20.58 31.01 -12.63
CA PHE A 1005 -20.28 32.43 -12.85
C PHE A 1005 -19.25 32.64 -13.96
N VAL A 1006 -18.27 31.74 -14.02
CA VAL A 1006 -17.21 31.65 -15.02
C VAL A 1006 -16.52 30.28 -14.91
N ARG A 1007 -15.98 29.77 -16.02
CA ARG A 1007 -15.14 28.57 -16.10
C ARG A 1007 -13.89 28.85 -16.92
N LEU A 1008 -12.74 28.35 -16.47
CA LEU A 1008 -11.48 28.27 -17.21
C LEU A 1008 -11.11 26.80 -17.43
N LYS A 1009 -10.27 26.54 -18.45
CA LYS A 1009 -9.71 25.22 -18.75
C LYS A 1009 -8.19 25.30 -18.83
N LEU A 1010 -7.50 24.41 -18.13
CA LEU A 1010 -6.04 24.23 -18.20
C LEU A 1010 -5.70 22.97 -19.02
N GLU A 1011 -4.42 22.80 -19.39
CA GLU A 1011 -3.97 21.73 -20.31
C GLU A 1011 -3.74 20.36 -19.64
N GLY A 1012 -3.81 20.29 -18.31
CA GLY A 1012 -3.60 19.09 -17.49
C GLY A 1012 -4.68 18.90 -16.42
N ASP A 1013 -4.66 17.73 -15.79
CA ASP A 1013 -5.59 17.39 -14.70
C ASP A 1013 -5.35 18.27 -13.46
N LEU A 1014 -6.38 18.46 -12.63
CA LEU A 1014 -6.27 19.17 -11.35
C LEU A 1014 -6.52 18.24 -10.16
N PHE A 1015 -5.46 18.01 -9.38
CA PHE A 1015 -5.48 17.29 -8.10
C PHE A 1015 -5.11 18.20 -6.92
N SER A 1016 -4.39 19.29 -7.14
CA SER A 1016 -4.29 20.41 -6.21
C SER A 1016 -5.70 20.95 -5.92
N SER A 1017 -6.00 21.20 -4.64
CA SER A 1017 -7.14 22.07 -4.31
C SER A 1017 -6.73 23.52 -4.60
N PRO A 1018 -7.63 24.36 -5.14
CA PRO A 1018 -7.38 25.78 -5.27
C PRO A 1018 -7.34 26.43 -3.90
N VAL A 1019 -6.58 27.52 -3.78
CA VAL A 1019 -6.75 28.52 -2.71
C VAL A 1019 -7.17 29.82 -3.40
N MET A 1020 -8.26 30.43 -2.96
CA MET A 1020 -8.81 31.64 -3.56
C MET A 1020 -8.88 32.78 -2.54
N MET A 1021 -8.41 33.96 -2.90
CA MET A 1021 -8.43 35.13 -2.02
C MET A 1021 -8.53 36.44 -2.78
N GLY A 1022 -9.48 37.30 -2.40
CA GLY A 1022 -9.66 38.63 -3.01
C GLY A 1022 -9.72 38.57 -4.54
N GLY A 1023 -10.43 37.59 -5.10
CA GLY A 1023 -10.57 37.43 -6.55
C GLY A 1023 -9.34 36.87 -7.29
N ARG A 1024 -8.32 36.33 -6.60
CA ARG A 1024 -7.23 35.55 -7.22
C ARG A 1024 -7.31 34.08 -6.80
N ILE A 1025 -7.14 33.17 -7.75
CA ILE A 1025 -7.10 31.71 -7.56
C ILE A 1025 -5.65 31.24 -7.77
N PHE A 1026 -5.16 30.41 -6.86
CA PHE A 1026 -3.86 29.75 -6.95
C PHE A 1026 -4.06 28.22 -6.94
N VAL A 1027 -3.49 27.52 -7.92
CA VAL A 1027 -3.65 26.07 -8.06
C VAL A 1027 -2.48 25.42 -8.80
N GLY A 1028 -2.09 24.21 -8.39
CA GLY A 1028 -1.15 23.36 -9.11
C GLY A 1028 -1.84 22.47 -10.15
N CYS A 1029 -1.20 22.23 -11.29
CA CYS A 1029 -1.74 21.41 -12.37
C CYS A 1029 -0.76 20.29 -12.81
N ARG A 1030 -1.31 19.26 -13.47
CA ARG A 1030 -0.54 18.20 -14.15
C ARG A 1030 -0.17 18.57 -15.60
N ASP A 1031 -0.04 19.87 -15.90
CA ASP A 1031 0.69 20.40 -17.06
C ASP A 1031 2.14 20.84 -16.70
N ASP A 1032 2.56 20.52 -15.46
CA ASP A 1032 3.83 20.87 -14.81
C ASP A 1032 3.96 22.33 -14.33
N TYR A 1033 2.83 23.05 -14.13
CA TYR A 1033 2.82 24.43 -13.62
C TYR A 1033 2.01 24.64 -12.31
N LEU A 1034 2.42 25.67 -11.56
CA LEU A 1034 1.59 26.42 -10.61
C LEU A 1034 1.00 27.64 -11.35
N HIS A 1035 -0.30 27.86 -11.27
CA HIS A 1035 -0.99 29.00 -11.90
C HIS A 1035 -1.47 30.03 -10.87
N CYS A 1036 -1.45 31.31 -11.24
CA CYS A 1036 -2.23 32.37 -10.62
C CYS A 1036 -3.22 32.92 -11.63
N ILE A 1037 -4.51 32.91 -11.28
CA ILE A 1037 -5.61 33.31 -12.14
C ILE A 1037 -6.41 34.42 -11.46
N ALA A 1038 -6.55 35.57 -12.12
CA ALA A 1038 -7.50 36.60 -11.71
C ALA A 1038 -8.91 36.24 -12.15
N VAL A 1039 -9.88 36.55 -11.29
CA VAL A 1039 -11.29 36.71 -11.65
C VAL A 1039 -11.47 38.17 -12.06
N GLU A 1040 -12.24 38.41 -13.12
CA GLU A 1040 -12.54 39.75 -13.63
C GLU A 1040 -14.02 39.88 -14.03
N ILE A 1041 -14.54 41.11 -14.09
CA ILE A 1041 -15.91 41.40 -14.53
C ILE A 1041 -15.85 41.92 -15.95
N GLN A 1042 -16.74 41.44 -16.81
CA GLN A 1042 -16.89 42.01 -18.14
C GLN A 1042 -17.49 43.43 -18.03
N GLU A 1043 -16.70 44.45 -18.35
CA GLU A 1043 -17.21 45.81 -18.54
C GLU A 1043 -18.14 45.87 -19.76
N SER A 1044 -19.13 46.75 -19.70
CA SER A 1044 -20.00 47.04 -20.84
C SER A 1044 -19.28 47.99 -21.79
N VAL A 1045 -18.94 47.50 -22.98
CA VAL A 1045 -18.67 48.36 -24.13
C VAL A 1045 -20.00 48.97 -24.56
N GLU A 1046 -20.24 50.22 -24.16
CA GLU A 1046 -21.28 51.11 -24.70
C GLU A 1046 -20.73 51.93 -25.88
#